data_AF-A0A1E5UTN4-F1
#
_entry.id   AF-A0A1E5UTN4-F1
#
_cell.length_a   1.000
_cell.length_b   1.000
_cell.length_c   1.000
_cell.angle_alpha   90.00
_cell.angle_beta   90.00
_cell.angle_gamma   90.00
#
_symmetry.space_group_name_H-M   'P 1'
#
loop_
_entity.id
_entity.type
_entity.pdbx_description
1 polymer ?
#
loop_
_entity_poly.entity_id
_entity_poly.type
_entity_poly.pdbx_seq_one_letter_code
_entity_poly.pdbx_strand_id
1 'polypeptide(L)'
;MAPVLLGPPMIRGARPSPAAAAADAEAPASHPFLDLLDAGFNDDAPDSAKPAAMPRKTRTGNNSATYAGSGNPCLDLFFQVVPDTPPSRVQELVAAAWARDPLTALKLVANLRGVRGTGKSDRDGFYAAALWVHGQHPRTLACNVPALAEFGYLKDFPELLYRLIHGADVRVVARAKAGAEKALRATKVRVAQLATRRRARAAAYTASAVPRGPTLSDYVTAALTNTRKTKSKRSRKAAAAVAPVEAEEADQAMEVEQEPEGTEMEVAQKAAPLQEEVAAKKKVVTKKVRKAAKLAVQSLETYYGDRAYRFLFDCVAEFFADLLSSDLKQLAPGGKKRKIGLAAKWCPTPGSSFDRSTLLCEAIARRLFPRDSSPDYADLSEEHYSYQVLHRLRREVLVPLRKVLELPEVYMSAQRWSELPYTRVASVAMRRYKALFKKHDEVRFGKYLEDVEAGKAKIAAGALLPHEIAAAAYRGEKDDVSELQWHRMVDDLRKKGSLSNCIAVCDVSGSMGGTPMEVCVALGLLISELSEKPWAGRVITFSRRPEIHMVKGKTLQDKLSFVRRMDWGMNTDFQAVFDRILRTAVDARLAQEKMIRTVFVFSDMEFDQASANRWETDYETICRKFLEAGYGDVVPQIVFWNLRDSGSTPVTSTQPGVAMVSGFSKNFVKLFLENDGVVNPEAVMAAAIAGPEYQKLAVFD
;
A
#
# COMPACT_ATOMS: atom_id res chain seq x y z
N MET A 1 -61.91 8.74 -12.59
CA MET A 1 -60.69 8.82 -11.76
C MET A 1 -59.60 9.41 -12.63
N ALA A 2 -58.88 10.44 -12.14
CA ALA A 2 -58.00 11.26 -12.99
C ALA A 2 -56.59 10.62 -13.16
N PRO A 3 -55.95 10.80 -14.34
CA PRO A 3 -54.52 10.56 -14.51
C PRO A 3 -53.69 11.78 -14.04
N VAL A 4 -52.35 11.67 -13.98
CA VAL A 4 -51.37 12.69 -14.43
C VAL A 4 -49.93 12.18 -14.25
N LEU A 5 -49.06 12.55 -15.20
CA LEU A 5 -47.61 12.28 -15.26
C LEU A 5 -46.79 13.50 -14.75
N LEU A 6 -45.46 13.34 -14.72
CA LEU A 6 -44.41 14.38 -14.65
C LEU A 6 -43.99 14.86 -13.24
N GLY A 7 -42.67 14.87 -12.99
CA GLY A 7 -42.03 15.76 -11.99
C GLY A 7 -41.33 16.91 -12.73
N PRO A 8 -40.18 17.43 -12.26
CA PRO A 8 -39.77 17.80 -10.90
C PRO A 8 -39.70 19.36 -10.75
N PRO A 9 -39.43 19.92 -9.57
CA PRO A 9 -39.04 21.33 -9.46
C PRO A 9 -37.53 21.52 -9.69
N MET A 10 -37.17 22.07 -10.84
CA MET A 10 -35.96 22.89 -10.96
C MET A 10 -36.25 24.30 -10.43
N ILE A 11 -35.31 24.93 -9.72
CA ILE A 11 -35.29 26.38 -9.56
C ILE A 11 -33.98 26.91 -10.17
N ARG A 12 -34.10 27.75 -11.20
CA ARG A 12 -33.01 28.55 -11.76
C ARG A 12 -33.49 29.95 -12.12
N GLY A 13 -32.91 30.94 -11.45
CA GLY A 13 -32.45 32.16 -12.11
C GLY A 13 -33.32 33.41 -11.99
N ALA A 14 -32.74 34.44 -11.37
CA ALA A 14 -32.92 35.84 -11.75
C ALA A 14 -31.54 36.54 -11.74
N ARG A 15 -31.28 37.39 -12.74
CA ARG A 15 -30.03 38.16 -13.02
C ARG A 15 -30.37 39.17 -14.15
N PRO A 16 -29.64 40.28 -14.40
CA PRO A 16 -28.86 41.22 -13.56
C PRO A 16 -29.28 42.72 -13.75
N SER A 17 -28.45 43.64 -13.22
CA SER A 17 -28.13 45.03 -13.71
C SER A 17 -29.00 46.23 -13.27
N PRO A 18 -28.50 47.50 -13.36
CA PRO A 18 -27.18 47.97 -13.85
C PRO A 18 -26.35 48.79 -12.82
N ALA A 19 -25.30 49.50 -13.29
CA ALA A 19 -24.21 50.08 -12.49
C ALA A 19 -24.26 51.61 -12.26
N ALA A 20 -23.53 52.06 -11.23
CA ALA A 20 -22.88 53.37 -11.09
C ALA A 20 -21.64 53.14 -10.17
N ALA A 21 -20.39 53.31 -10.62
CA ALA A 21 -19.65 54.52 -11.00
C ALA A 21 -18.92 55.21 -9.82
N ALA A 22 -17.64 54.80 -9.65
CA ALA A 22 -16.46 55.50 -9.11
C ALA A 22 -16.55 56.61 -8.04
N ALA A 23 -15.77 56.44 -6.96
CA ALA A 23 -14.83 57.44 -6.43
C ALA A 23 -13.77 56.77 -5.52
N ASP A 24 -12.54 57.29 -5.52
CA ASP A 24 -11.35 56.70 -4.91
C ASP A 24 -11.14 57.01 -3.41
N ALA A 25 -10.40 56.14 -2.72
CA ALA A 25 -9.48 56.53 -1.64
C ALA A 25 -8.43 55.43 -1.41
N GLU A 26 -7.15 55.73 -1.63
CA GLU A 26 -6.04 54.86 -1.25
C GLU A 26 -5.89 54.80 0.28
N ALA A 27 -5.68 53.60 0.81
CA ALA A 27 -5.13 53.36 2.15
C ALA A 27 -4.11 52.20 2.05
N PRO A 28 -3.00 52.23 2.79
CA PRO A 28 -1.88 51.33 2.54
C PRO A 28 -2.22 49.89 2.90
N ALA A 29 -1.62 48.94 2.15
CA ALA A 29 -1.76 47.53 2.43
C ALA A 29 -1.24 47.20 3.85
N SER A 30 -2.17 46.87 4.76
CA SER A 30 -1.82 46.24 6.03
C SER A 30 -1.18 44.89 5.75
N HIS A 31 -0.13 44.57 6.51
CA HIS A 31 0.51 43.27 6.39
C HIS A 31 -0.46 42.21 6.96
N PRO A 32 -0.70 41.05 6.31
CA PRO A 32 -1.61 40.00 6.81
C PRO A 32 -1.28 39.43 8.20
N PHE A 33 -0.16 39.87 8.78
CA PHE A 33 0.31 39.56 10.13
C PHE A 33 -0.30 40.49 11.18
N LEU A 34 -0.50 41.76 10.84
CA LEU A 34 -1.10 42.76 11.73
C LEU A 34 -2.62 42.55 11.82
N ASP A 35 -3.29 42.27 10.70
CA ASP A 35 -4.72 41.93 10.70
C ASP A 35 -5.03 40.67 11.53
N LEU A 36 -4.09 39.69 11.56
CA LEU A 36 -4.17 38.49 12.40
C LEU A 36 -3.86 38.76 13.89
N LEU A 37 -3.00 39.75 14.18
CA LEU A 37 -2.72 40.21 15.54
C LEU A 37 -3.90 40.99 16.11
N ASP A 38 -4.46 41.93 15.35
CA ASP A 38 -5.59 42.76 15.78
C ASP A 38 -6.88 41.94 15.94
N ALA A 39 -7.09 40.90 15.11
CA ALA A 39 -8.16 39.92 15.32
C ALA A 39 -7.95 39.09 16.60
N GLY A 40 -6.69 38.80 16.98
CA GLY A 40 -6.36 38.10 18.22
C GLY A 40 -6.35 38.98 19.48
N PHE A 41 -6.36 40.31 19.33
CA PHE A 41 -6.27 41.26 20.44
C PHE A 41 -7.62 41.94 20.78
N ASN A 42 -8.57 41.97 19.84
CA ASN A 42 -9.88 42.62 19.99
C ASN A 42 -11.06 41.63 20.16
N ASP A 43 -10.82 40.33 20.29
CA ASP A 43 -11.86 39.38 20.70
C ASP A 43 -12.16 39.57 22.20
N ASP A 44 -13.16 40.40 22.50
CA ASP A 44 -13.75 40.52 23.84
C ASP A 44 -14.18 39.13 24.34
N ALA A 45 -13.77 38.81 25.58
CA ALA A 45 -13.76 37.43 26.08
C ALA A 45 -15.15 36.74 26.04
N PRO A 46 -15.25 35.50 25.54
CA PRO A 46 -16.41 34.65 25.80
C PRO A 46 -16.35 34.14 27.23
N ASP A 47 -17.07 34.82 28.12
CA ASP A 47 -17.34 34.35 29.47
C ASP A 47 -17.84 32.90 29.47
N SER A 48 -17.41 32.10 30.46
CA SER A 48 -17.80 30.70 30.75
C SER A 48 -17.08 29.52 30.05
N ALA A 49 -15.99 29.72 29.31
CA ALA A 49 -15.10 28.60 28.96
C ALA A 49 -14.15 28.25 30.14
N LYS A 50 -14.37 27.11 30.82
CA LYS A 50 -13.41 26.59 31.81
C LYS A 50 -12.03 26.41 31.14
N PRO A 51 -10.92 26.83 31.79
CA PRO A 51 -9.60 26.63 31.22
C PRO A 51 -9.34 25.13 31.01
N ALA A 52 -9.02 24.75 29.78
CA ALA A 52 -8.67 23.37 29.46
C ALA A 52 -7.43 23.00 30.28
N ALA A 53 -7.58 21.98 31.14
CA ALA A 53 -6.50 21.56 32.02
C ALA A 53 -5.28 21.13 31.17
N MET A 54 -4.09 21.67 31.49
CA MET A 54 -2.86 21.32 30.78
C MET A 54 -2.70 19.79 30.72
N PRO A 55 -2.36 19.21 29.55
CA PRO A 55 -2.29 17.76 29.40
C PRO A 55 -1.29 17.16 30.39
N ARG A 56 -1.63 15.99 30.93
CA ARG A 56 -0.81 15.31 31.94
C ARG A 56 0.58 15.00 31.36
N LYS A 57 1.61 15.62 31.94
CA LYS A 57 3.01 15.24 31.71
C LYS A 57 3.22 13.79 32.17
N THR A 58 3.91 13.01 31.35
CA THR A 58 4.32 11.62 31.57
C THR A 58 5.80 11.47 31.17
N ARG A 59 6.31 10.24 31.09
CA ARG A 59 7.63 9.95 30.53
C ARG A 59 7.56 9.03 29.32
N THR A 60 8.52 9.17 28.41
CA THR A 60 8.79 8.19 27.34
C THR A 60 9.30 6.89 27.95
N GLY A 61 9.36 5.80 27.17
CA GLY A 61 10.07 4.57 27.57
C GLY A 61 11.51 4.82 28.01
N ASN A 62 12.16 5.84 27.41
CA ASN A 62 13.52 6.28 27.68
C ASN A 62 13.62 7.44 28.70
N ASN A 63 12.62 7.57 29.59
CA ASN A 63 12.56 8.51 30.73
C ASN A 63 12.55 10.02 30.42
N SER A 64 12.49 10.45 29.16
CA SER A 64 12.33 11.89 28.84
C SER A 64 10.92 12.39 29.19
N ALA A 65 10.81 13.68 29.52
CA ALA A 65 9.54 14.32 29.85
C ALA A 65 8.71 14.55 28.57
N THR A 66 7.45 14.10 28.58
CA THR A 66 6.56 14.15 27.42
C THR A 66 5.10 14.31 27.86
N TYR A 67 4.15 14.43 26.95
CA TYR A 67 2.71 14.45 27.28
C TYR A 67 2.05 13.11 26.96
N ALA A 68 1.07 12.70 27.78
CA ALA A 68 0.30 11.47 27.55
C ALA A 68 -0.72 11.57 26.38
N GLY A 69 -0.82 12.76 25.80
CA GLY A 69 -1.69 13.16 24.70
C GLY A 69 -1.59 14.67 24.52
N SER A 70 -1.87 15.16 23.32
CA SER A 70 -1.67 16.56 22.94
C SER A 70 -2.64 17.54 23.61
N GLY A 71 -3.73 17.02 24.19
CA GLY A 71 -4.89 17.78 24.67
C GLY A 71 -6.07 17.78 23.69
N ASN A 72 -5.83 17.39 22.43
CA ASN A 72 -6.86 17.29 21.40
C ASN A 72 -6.96 15.84 20.86
N PRO A 73 -8.04 15.10 21.17
CA PRO A 73 -8.21 13.71 20.73
C PRO A 73 -8.16 13.51 19.20
N CYS A 74 -8.55 14.51 18.41
CA CYS A 74 -8.44 14.46 16.95
C CYS A 74 -6.98 14.51 16.51
N LEU A 75 -6.16 15.35 17.14
CA LEU A 75 -4.72 15.41 16.88
C LEU A 75 -4.01 14.14 17.38
N ASP A 76 -4.46 13.57 18.50
CA ASP A 76 -3.93 12.28 18.99
C ASP A 76 -4.22 11.14 18.00
N LEU A 77 -5.42 11.08 17.40
CA LEU A 77 -5.73 10.18 16.28
C LEU A 77 -4.87 10.48 15.04
N PHE A 78 -4.66 11.76 14.71
CA PHE A 78 -3.83 12.17 13.58
C PHE A 78 -2.34 11.87 13.78
N PHE A 79 -1.83 11.82 15.01
CA PHE A 79 -0.40 11.60 15.27
C PHE A 79 -0.06 10.18 15.72
N GLN A 80 -0.80 9.60 16.67
CA GLN A 80 -0.42 8.32 17.29
C GLN A 80 -0.67 7.13 16.35
N VAL A 81 -1.70 7.16 15.49
CA VAL A 81 -1.97 6.04 14.56
C VAL A 81 -0.95 6.00 13.43
N VAL A 82 -0.16 4.93 13.39
CA VAL A 82 0.81 4.63 12.33
C VAL A 82 0.68 3.18 11.87
N PRO A 83 1.34 2.77 10.78
CA PRO A 83 1.41 1.35 10.43
C PRO A 83 1.94 0.52 11.60
N ASP A 84 1.30 -0.64 11.82
CA ASP A 84 1.49 -1.56 12.95
C ASP A 84 0.89 -1.13 14.32
N THR A 85 0.22 0.03 14.45
CA THR A 85 -0.62 0.33 15.63
C THR A 85 -1.70 -0.76 15.83
N PRO A 86 -1.90 -1.31 17.04
CA PRO A 86 -2.89 -2.36 17.29
C PRO A 86 -4.33 -1.93 16.96
N PRO A 87 -5.18 -2.81 16.37
CA PRO A 87 -6.55 -2.45 16.02
C PRO A 87 -7.37 -1.89 17.18
N SER A 88 -7.25 -2.43 18.39
CA SER A 88 -7.93 -1.90 19.59
C SER A 88 -7.53 -0.45 19.88
N ARG A 89 -6.24 -0.12 19.79
CA ARG A 89 -5.73 1.24 20.03
C ARG A 89 -6.23 2.23 18.98
N VAL A 90 -6.32 1.81 17.71
CA VAL A 90 -6.97 2.63 16.67
C VAL A 90 -8.43 2.91 17.03
N GLN A 91 -9.16 1.91 17.50
CA GLN A 91 -10.59 2.05 17.86
C GLN A 91 -10.79 2.97 19.08
N GLU A 92 -9.94 2.89 20.09
CA GLU A 92 -9.92 3.83 21.23
C GLU A 92 -9.71 5.28 20.77
N LEU A 93 -8.70 5.51 19.92
CA LEU A 93 -8.37 6.85 19.40
C LEU A 93 -9.48 7.41 18.50
N VAL A 94 -10.10 6.57 17.67
CA VAL A 94 -11.25 6.97 16.86
C VAL A 94 -12.45 7.31 17.74
N ALA A 95 -12.74 6.51 18.78
CA ALA A 95 -13.83 6.80 19.72
C ALA A 95 -13.61 8.13 20.46
N ALA A 96 -12.39 8.40 20.94
CA ALA A 96 -12.04 9.65 21.61
C ALA A 96 -12.12 10.87 20.69
N ALA A 97 -11.64 10.75 19.44
CA ALA A 97 -11.77 11.79 18.42
C ALA A 97 -13.25 12.04 18.05
N TRP A 98 -14.04 10.98 17.88
CA TRP A 98 -15.46 11.09 17.51
C TRP A 98 -16.30 11.74 18.61
N ALA A 99 -15.99 11.46 19.88
CA ALA A 99 -16.63 12.14 21.01
C ALA A 99 -16.29 13.65 21.09
N ARG A 100 -15.19 14.09 20.45
CA ARG A 100 -14.78 15.50 20.38
C ARG A 100 -15.35 16.24 19.17
N ASP A 101 -15.27 15.63 17.99
CA ASP A 101 -15.82 16.10 16.72
C ASP A 101 -16.00 14.91 15.75
N PRO A 102 -17.24 14.41 15.54
CA PRO A 102 -17.55 13.33 14.62
C PRO A 102 -17.10 13.57 13.16
N LEU A 103 -17.19 14.81 12.66
CA LEU A 103 -16.88 15.11 11.26
C LEU A 103 -15.37 15.13 11.04
N THR A 104 -14.62 15.74 11.95
CA THR A 104 -13.14 15.69 11.92
C THR A 104 -12.65 14.26 12.13
N ALA A 105 -13.24 13.48 13.03
CA ALA A 105 -12.92 12.07 13.20
C ALA A 105 -13.16 11.26 11.91
N LEU A 106 -14.30 11.44 11.24
CA LEU A 106 -14.60 10.79 9.95
C LEU A 106 -13.59 11.19 8.86
N LYS A 107 -13.22 12.48 8.77
CA LYS A 107 -12.17 12.97 7.87
C LYS A 107 -10.81 12.32 8.18
N LEU A 108 -10.46 12.16 9.45
CA LEU A 108 -9.23 11.47 9.87
C LEU A 108 -9.25 9.96 9.54
N VAL A 109 -10.38 9.27 9.68
CA VAL A 109 -10.55 7.88 9.22
C VAL A 109 -10.32 7.77 7.70
N ALA A 110 -10.83 8.71 6.90
CA ALA A 110 -10.54 8.77 5.47
C ALA A 110 -9.06 9.08 5.18
N ASN A 111 -8.43 9.97 5.97
CA ASN A 111 -7.01 10.32 5.87
C ASN A 111 -6.09 9.10 6.10
N LEU A 112 -6.41 8.21 7.06
CA LEU A 112 -5.67 6.94 7.23
C LEU A 112 -5.52 6.22 5.89
N ARG A 113 -6.62 6.11 5.14
CA ARG A 113 -6.67 5.35 3.89
C ARG A 113 -6.04 6.05 2.69
N GLY A 114 -5.91 7.37 2.70
CA GLY A 114 -5.57 8.20 1.54
C GLY A 114 -4.30 7.75 0.79
N VAL A 115 -4.47 7.01 -0.33
CA VAL A 115 -3.38 6.54 -1.21
C VAL A 115 -3.21 7.38 -2.48
N ARG A 116 -4.15 8.28 -2.76
CA ARG A 116 -4.16 9.07 -4.01
C ARG A 116 -3.45 10.41 -3.91
N GLY A 117 -2.60 10.57 -2.91
CA GLY A 117 -1.88 11.82 -2.66
C GLY A 117 -2.35 12.61 -1.44
N THR A 118 -3.35 12.09 -0.72
CA THR A 118 -4.21 12.85 0.19
C THR A 118 -4.14 12.44 1.67
N GLY A 119 -3.41 11.36 2.02
CA GLY A 119 -3.35 10.87 3.40
C GLY A 119 -2.21 9.89 3.70
N LYS A 120 -2.32 9.14 4.82
CA LYS A 120 -1.26 8.27 5.39
C LYS A 120 -0.96 7.00 4.61
N SER A 121 -1.90 6.53 3.78
CA SER A 121 -1.82 5.22 3.10
C SER A 121 -1.77 4.00 4.05
N ASP A 122 -2.16 4.16 5.32
CA ASP A 122 -2.36 3.03 6.23
C ASP A 122 -3.67 2.31 5.90
N ARG A 123 -3.52 1.09 5.40
CA ARG A 123 -4.61 0.22 5.03
C ARG A 123 -5.21 -0.48 6.25
N ASP A 124 -4.39 -0.95 7.17
CA ASP A 124 -4.85 -1.87 8.21
C ASP A 124 -5.44 -1.09 9.41
N GLY A 125 -4.91 0.09 9.75
CA GLY A 125 -5.58 1.04 10.65
C GLY A 125 -6.88 1.60 10.07
N PHE A 126 -6.97 1.88 8.77
CA PHE A 126 -8.25 2.23 8.14
C PHE A 126 -9.30 1.13 8.33
N TYR A 127 -8.95 -0.15 8.16
CA TYR A 127 -9.91 -1.23 8.37
C TYR A 127 -10.33 -1.34 9.85
N ALA A 128 -9.41 -1.16 10.81
CA ALA A 128 -9.75 -1.16 12.23
C ALA A 128 -10.74 -0.02 12.58
N ALA A 129 -10.47 1.19 12.08
CA ALA A 129 -11.32 2.37 12.24
C ALA A 129 -12.68 2.21 11.56
N ALA A 130 -12.72 1.82 10.29
CA ALA A 130 -13.97 1.65 9.54
C ALA A 130 -14.87 0.54 10.12
N LEU A 131 -14.30 -0.53 10.68
CA LEU A 131 -15.07 -1.54 11.41
C LEU A 131 -15.68 -1.00 12.72
N TRP A 132 -15.00 -0.09 13.41
CA TRP A 132 -15.58 0.61 14.57
C TRP A 132 -16.68 1.59 14.16
N VAL A 133 -16.47 2.37 13.09
CA VAL A 133 -17.53 3.26 12.55
C VAL A 133 -18.73 2.42 12.12
N HIS A 134 -18.54 1.23 11.54
CA HIS A 134 -19.67 0.33 11.24
C HIS A 134 -20.43 -0.11 12.50
N GLY A 135 -19.71 -0.43 13.58
CA GLY A 135 -20.32 -0.91 14.83
C GLY A 135 -21.04 0.16 15.65
N GLN A 136 -20.68 1.44 15.51
CA GLN A 136 -21.25 2.55 16.28
C GLN A 136 -22.12 3.51 15.43
N HIS A 137 -21.70 3.80 14.20
CA HIS A 137 -22.30 4.77 13.27
C HIS A 137 -22.50 4.15 11.87
N PRO A 138 -23.36 3.12 11.75
CA PRO A 138 -23.47 2.29 10.55
C PRO A 138 -23.99 3.05 9.32
N ARG A 139 -24.89 4.04 9.50
CA ARG A 139 -25.39 4.84 8.37
C ARG A 139 -24.29 5.74 7.84
N THR A 140 -23.51 6.33 8.74
CA THR A 140 -22.38 7.19 8.41
C THR A 140 -21.35 6.43 7.57
N LEU A 141 -20.99 5.18 7.90
CA LEU A 141 -20.11 4.42 7.01
C LEU A 141 -20.74 4.12 5.64
N ALA A 142 -22.01 3.71 5.61
CA ALA A 142 -22.70 3.27 4.39
C ALA A 142 -22.95 4.43 3.40
N CYS A 143 -23.48 5.56 3.87
CA CYS A 143 -23.76 6.74 3.05
C CYS A 143 -22.49 7.39 2.47
N ASN A 144 -21.34 7.25 3.15
CA ASN A 144 -20.06 7.80 2.68
C ASN A 144 -19.27 6.87 1.74
N VAL A 145 -19.80 5.70 1.34
CA VAL A 145 -19.12 4.79 0.39
C VAL A 145 -18.63 5.50 -0.89
N PRO A 146 -19.40 6.38 -1.55
CA PRO A 146 -18.92 7.12 -2.72
C PRO A 146 -17.77 8.09 -2.42
N ALA A 147 -17.80 8.79 -1.28
CA ALA A 147 -16.75 9.72 -0.87
C ALA A 147 -15.45 8.97 -0.49
N LEU A 148 -15.58 7.88 0.29
CA LEU A 148 -14.45 7.02 0.70
C LEU A 148 -13.70 6.41 -0.49
N ALA A 149 -14.37 6.22 -1.63
CA ALA A 149 -13.77 5.69 -2.85
C ALA A 149 -12.72 6.63 -3.48
N GLU A 150 -12.76 7.92 -3.18
CA GLU A 150 -11.80 8.92 -3.68
C GLU A 150 -10.44 8.80 -2.97
N PHE A 151 -10.44 8.50 -1.66
CA PHE A 151 -9.24 8.28 -0.85
C PHE A 151 -8.57 6.93 -1.14
N GLY A 152 -9.39 5.89 -1.30
CA GLY A 152 -8.97 4.49 -1.34
C GLY A 152 -8.94 3.84 -2.72
N TYR A 153 -9.05 2.51 -2.70
CA TYR A 153 -9.25 1.65 -3.86
C TYR A 153 -10.62 0.96 -3.74
N LEU A 154 -11.37 0.79 -4.83
CA LEU A 154 -12.71 0.17 -4.77
C LEU A 154 -12.72 -1.26 -4.18
N LYS A 155 -11.58 -1.96 -4.15
CA LYS A 155 -11.42 -3.26 -3.47
C LYS A 155 -11.60 -3.21 -1.95
N ASP A 156 -11.55 -2.02 -1.35
CA ASP A 156 -11.61 -1.87 0.09
C ASP A 156 -13.04 -2.18 0.60
N PHE A 157 -14.09 -1.94 -0.20
CA PHE A 157 -15.47 -2.27 0.17
C PHE A 157 -15.74 -3.79 0.18
N PRO A 158 -15.37 -4.59 -0.84
CA PRO A 158 -15.43 -6.05 -0.74
C PRO A 158 -14.56 -6.63 0.39
N GLU A 159 -13.46 -5.96 0.77
CA GLU A 159 -12.63 -6.35 1.91
C GLU A 159 -13.29 -6.03 3.27
N LEU A 160 -13.96 -4.88 3.41
CA LEU A 160 -14.77 -4.54 4.58
C LEU A 160 -15.91 -5.55 4.77
N LEU A 161 -16.71 -5.80 3.74
CA LEU A 161 -17.80 -6.80 3.79
C LEU A 161 -17.25 -8.20 4.14
N TYR A 162 -16.11 -8.59 3.58
CA TYR A 162 -15.46 -9.86 3.92
C TYR A 162 -15.01 -9.94 5.38
N ARG A 163 -14.52 -8.84 5.97
CA ARG A 163 -14.11 -8.77 7.38
C ARG A 163 -15.31 -8.74 8.34
N LEU A 164 -16.44 -8.17 7.94
CA LEU A 164 -17.66 -8.20 8.74
C LEU A 164 -18.23 -9.62 8.87
N ILE A 165 -18.21 -10.42 7.79
CA ILE A 165 -18.68 -11.82 7.82
C ILE A 165 -17.71 -12.74 8.58
N HIS A 166 -16.40 -12.56 8.42
CA HIS A 166 -15.38 -13.52 8.90
C HIS A 166 -14.55 -13.05 10.11
N GLY A 167 -14.85 -11.86 10.65
CA GLY A 167 -14.12 -11.21 11.74
C GLY A 167 -12.96 -10.33 11.27
N ALA A 168 -12.65 -9.29 12.05
CA ALA A 168 -11.66 -8.25 11.73
C ALA A 168 -10.27 -8.82 11.37
N ASP A 169 -9.83 -9.84 12.13
CA ASP A 169 -8.49 -10.44 12.07
C ASP A 169 -8.37 -11.59 11.05
N VAL A 170 -9.41 -11.89 10.27
CA VAL A 170 -9.42 -12.99 9.28
C VAL A 170 -8.18 -12.98 8.37
N ARG A 171 -7.69 -11.79 8.00
CA ARG A 171 -6.48 -11.63 7.18
C ARG A 171 -5.19 -11.90 7.95
N VAL A 172 -5.12 -11.54 9.24
CA VAL A 172 -3.96 -11.81 10.10
C VAL A 172 -3.83 -13.32 10.31
N VAL A 173 -4.93 -13.99 10.71
CA VAL A 173 -5.00 -15.45 10.89
C VAL A 173 -4.65 -16.19 9.59
N ALA A 174 -5.18 -15.74 8.44
CA ALA A 174 -4.86 -16.34 7.15
C ALA A 174 -3.37 -16.17 6.76
N ARG A 175 -2.76 -15.01 7.03
CA ARG A 175 -1.32 -14.77 6.79
C ARG A 175 -0.46 -15.65 7.69
N ALA A 176 -0.76 -15.71 8.99
CA ALA A 176 -0.03 -16.55 9.95
C ALA A 176 -0.07 -18.03 9.54
N LYS A 177 -1.24 -18.54 9.18
CA LYS A 177 -1.40 -19.91 8.67
C LYS A 177 -0.61 -20.16 7.38
N ALA A 178 -0.67 -19.25 6.41
CA ALA A 178 0.09 -19.38 5.17
C ALA A 178 1.61 -19.32 5.40
N GLY A 179 2.06 -18.51 6.37
CA GLY A 179 3.46 -18.46 6.83
C GLY A 179 3.91 -19.80 7.43
N ALA A 180 3.11 -20.37 8.35
CA ALA A 180 3.37 -21.68 8.95
C ALA A 180 3.41 -22.80 7.89
N GLU A 181 2.47 -22.82 6.94
CA GLU A 181 2.48 -23.78 5.83
C GLU A 181 3.72 -23.61 4.93
N LYS A 182 4.16 -22.37 4.66
CA LYS A 182 5.38 -22.10 3.87
C LYS A 182 6.62 -22.55 4.61
N ALA A 183 6.73 -22.29 5.92
CA ALA A 183 7.83 -22.75 6.76
C ALA A 183 7.91 -24.28 6.79
N LEU A 184 6.77 -24.97 6.99
CA LEU A 184 6.69 -26.43 6.96
C LEU A 184 7.13 -27.00 5.61
N ARG A 185 6.73 -26.40 4.49
CA ARG A 185 7.17 -26.80 3.15
C ARG A 185 8.67 -26.59 2.96
N ALA A 186 9.22 -25.46 3.39
CA ALA A 186 10.65 -25.18 3.33
C ALA A 186 11.48 -26.19 4.15
N THR A 187 11.01 -26.55 5.35
CA THR A 187 11.62 -27.61 6.18
C THR A 187 11.57 -28.96 5.47
N LYS A 188 10.43 -29.36 4.90
CA LYS A 188 10.32 -30.60 4.11
C LYS A 188 11.29 -30.64 2.92
N VAL A 189 11.43 -29.54 2.19
CA VAL A 189 12.39 -29.43 1.07
C VAL A 189 13.84 -29.53 1.57
N ARG A 190 14.20 -28.84 2.67
CA ARG A 190 15.53 -28.95 3.30
C ARG A 190 15.84 -30.38 3.74
N VAL A 191 14.90 -31.06 4.39
CA VAL A 191 15.05 -32.47 4.82
C VAL A 191 15.24 -33.38 3.61
N ALA A 192 14.45 -33.20 2.53
CA ALA A 192 14.62 -33.95 1.29
C ALA A 192 16.00 -33.72 0.65
N GLN A 193 16.45 -32.47 0.53
CA GLN A 193 17.77 -32.12 -0.01
C GLN A 193 18.92 -32.72 0.82
N LEU A 194 18.81 -32.71 2.16
CA LEU A 194 19.77 -33.36 3.05
C LEU A 194 19.78 -34.88 2.89
N ALA A 195 18.61 -35.52 2.72
CA ALA A 195 18.51 -36.95 2.45
C ALA A 195 19.16 -37.32 1.10
N THR A 196 18.91 -36.54 0.04
CA THR A 196 19.55 -36.73 -1.28
C THR A 196 21.07 -36.57 -1.18
N ARG A 197 21.57 -35.54 -0.49
CA ARG A 197 23.01 -35.34 -0.24
C ARG A 197 23.65 -36.49 0.55
N ARG A 198 22.95 -37.04 1.56
CA ARG A 198 23.43 -38.21 2.33
C ARG A 198 23.48 -39.46 1.45
N ARG A 199 22.49 -39.70 0.59
CA ARG A 199 22.49 -40.80 -0.39
C ARG A 199 23.63 -40.66 -1.40
N ALA A 200 23.84 -39.47 -1.97
CA ALA A 200 24.95 -39.21 -2.89
C ALA A 200 26.32 -39.43 -2.23
N ARG A 201 26.51 -38.97 -0.99
CA ARG A 201 27.76 -39.19 -0.22
C ARG A 201 27.99 -40.67 0.12
N ALA A 202 26.93 -41.42 0.43
CA ALA A 202 27.02 -42.86 0.65
C ALA A 202 27.42 -43.61 -0.64
N ALA A 203 26.79 -43.27 -1.77
CA ALA A 203 27.12 -43.85 -3.08
C ALA A 203 28.57 -43.56 -3.50
N ALA A 204 29.06 -42.33 -3.28
CA ALA A 204 30.45 -41.96 -3.52
C ALA A 204 31.43 -42.74 -2.62
N TYR A 205 31.08 -42.97 -1.35
CA TYR A 205 31.90 -43.78 -0.44
C TYR A 205 31.98 -45.26 -0.89
N THR A 206 30.86 -45.85 -1.33
CA THR A 206 30.85 -47.22 -1.87
C THR A 206 31.61 -47.35 -3.20
N ALA A 207 31.62 -46.30 -4.04
CA ALA A 207 32.39 -46.28 -5.29
C ALA A 207 33.90 -46.04 -5.06
N SER A 208 34.27 -45.40 -3.94
CA SER A 208 35.66 -45.15 -3.55
C SER A 208 36.32 -46.31 -2.78
N ALA A 209 35.61 -47.42 -2.56
CA ALA A 209 36.16 -48.59 -1.90
C ALA A 209 37.17 -49.29 -2.82
N VAL A 210 38.47 -49.12 -2.52
CA VAL A 210 39.57 -49.79 -3.22
C VAL A 210 39.31 -51.30 -3.27
N PRO A 211 39.40 -51.96 -4.45
CA PRO A 211 39.24 -53.41 -4.52
C PRO A 211 40.25 -54.08 -3.61
N ARG A 212 39.79 -54.93 -2.69
CA ARG A 212 40.68 -55.70 -1.81
C ARG A 212 41.60 -56.56 -2.67
N GLY A 213 42.91 -56.47 -2.42
CA GLY A 213 43.87 -57.41 -3.02
C GLY A 213 43.49 -58.85 -2.65
N PRO A 214 43.72 -59.82 -3.56
CA PRO A 214 43.31 -61.20 -3.34
C PRO A 214 43.97 -61.77 -2.09
N THR A 215 43.17 -62.36 -1.22
CA THR A 215 43.64 -62.98 0.02
C THR A 215 44.02 -64.44 -0.22
N LEU A 216 44.78 -65.04 0.70
CA LEU A 216 45.11 -66.47 0.65
C LEU A 216 43.87 -67.37 0.58
N SER A 217 42.74 -66.94 1.15
CA SER A 217 41.45 -67.63 1.05
C SER A 217 40.93 -67.73 -0.39
N ASP A 218 41.17 -66.70 -1.21
CA ASP A 218 40.72 -66.66 -2.61
C ASP A 218 41.55 -67.64 -3.47
N TYR A 219 42.86 -67.72 -3.20
CA TYR A 219 43.75 -68.73 -3.80
C TYR A 219 43.38 -70.17 -3.40
N VAL A 220 43.05 -70.42 -2.12
CA VAL A 220 42.61 -71.74 -1.66
C VAL A 220 41.27 -72.13 -2.30
N THR A 221 40.33 -71.18 -2.45
CA THR A 221 39.04 -71.44 -3.11
C THR A 221 39.22 -71.72 -4.61
N ALA A 222 40.11 -70.98 -5.29
CA ALA A 222 40.47 -71.26 -6.68
C ALA A 222 41.17 -72.63 -6.86
N ALA A 223 42.00 -73.04 -5.90
CA ALA A 223 42.64 -74.36 -5.91
C ALA A 223 41.63 -75.51 -5.70
N LEU A 224 40.63 -75.34 -4.83
CA LEU A 224 39.61 -76.35 -4.52
C LEU A 224 38.59 -76.55 -5.64
N THR A 225 38.32 -75.53 -6.46
CA THR A 225 37.37 -75.64 -7.60
C THR A 225 37.94 -76.37 -8.83
N ASN A 226 39.24 -76.72 -8.84
CA ASN A 226 39.95 -77.15 -10.04
C ASN A 226 39.95 -78.68 -10.27
N THR A 227 38.81 -79.36 -10.06
CA THR A 227 38.63 -80.81 -10.30
C THR A 227 37.37 -81.17 -11.08
N ARG A 228 37.19 -80.60 -12.28
CA ARG A 228 36.49 -81.27 -13.42
C ARG A 228 36.72 -80.52 -14.74
N LYS A 229 37.67 -81.02 -15.55
CA LYS A 229 37.79 -80.66 -16.98
C LYS A 229 37.08 -81.69 -17.85
N THR A 230 36.08 -81.26 -18.61
CA THR A 230 35.70 -81.87 -19.90
C THR A 230 35.94 -80.84 -21.02
N LYS A 231 36.28 -81.33 -22.23
CA LYS A 231 36.97 -80.55 -23.30
C LYS A 231 36.03 -80.00 -24.40
N SER A 232 36.61 -79.10 -25.23
CA SER A 232 36.16 -78.57 -26.56
C SER A 232 35.22 -77.35 -26.48
N LYS A 233 35.23 -76.32 -27.37
CA LYS A 233 36.13 -75.87 -28.48
C LYS A 233 35.91 -74.33 -28.65
N ARG A 234 36.86 -73.44 -28.33
CA ARG A 234 37.87 -72.79 -29.23
C ARG A 234 37.28 -72.25 -30.55
N SER A 235 37.14 -70.92 -30.74
CA SER A 235 38.18 -69.98 -31.27
C SER A 235 37.95 -68.52 -30.82
N ARG A 236 38.95 -67.75 -30.34
CA ARG A 236 39.90 -66.84 -31.09
C ARG A 236 39.19 -65.76 -31.95
N LYS A 237 39.60 -64.48 -31.99
CA LYS A 237 40.90 -63.83 -31.60
C LYS A 237 40.70 -62.32 -31.27
N ALA A 238 41.73 -61.67 -30.72
CA ALA A 238 41.76 -60.23 -30.37
C ALA A 238 42.27 -59.32 -31.51
N ALA A 239 42.06 -57.99 -31.41
CA ALA A 239 43.11 -56.95 -31.58
C ALA A 239 42.66 -55.52 -31.17
N ALA A 240 43.66 -54.66 -30.97
CA ALA A 240 43.70 -53.36 -30.30
C ALA A 240 43.15 -52.09 -31.01
N ALA A 241 42.82 -51.09 -30.18
CA ALA A 241 43.12 -49.64 -30.25
C ALA A 241 42.74 -48.74 -31.46
N VAL A 242 42.14 -47.57 -31.17
CA VAL A 242 42.74 -46.19 -31.22
C VAL A 242 41.64 -45.14 -30.83
N ALA A 243 42.03 -43.94 -30.36
CA ALA A 243 41.14 -42.81 -29.92
C ALA A 243 40.63 -41.95 -31.12
N PRO A 244 39.84 -40.82 -31.03
CA PRO A 244 39.81 -39.78 -29.96
C PRO A 244 38.46 -39.01 -29.65
N VAL A 245 38.48 -38.24 -28.54
CA VAL A 245 38.08 -36.81 -28.29
C VAL A 245 36.84 -36.12 -28.95
N GLU A 246 36.08 -35.34 -28.13
CA GLU A 246 35.12 -34.21 -28.43
C GLU A 246 33.87 -34.49 -29.31
N ALA A 247 32.79 -33.68 -29.39
CA ALA A 247 32.09 -32.75 -28.47
C ALA A 247 30.68 -32.38 -29.07
N GLU A 248 29.83 -31.67 -28.28
CA GLU A 248 28.66 -30.83 -28.67
C GLU A 248 27.35 -31.39 -29.31
N GLU A 249 26.23 -30.79 -28.83
CA GLU A 249 24.98 -30.33 -29.48
C GLU A 249 23.96 -31.22 -30.27
N ALA A 250 22.82 -30.56 -30.58
CA ALA A 250 21.57 -30.94 -31.28
C ALA A 250 20.56 -31.84 -30.52
N ASP A 251 19.26 -31.53 -30.30
CA ASP A 251 18.20 -30.68 -30.93
C ASP A 251 17.19 -31.46 -31.83
N GLN A 252 16.03 -30.84 -32.15
CA GLN A 252 14.84 -31.33 -32.88
C GLN A 252 13.76 -31.99 -31.97
N ALA A 253 12.49 -31.55 -31.86
CA ALA A 253 11.43 -31.17 -32.83
C ALA A 253 10.71 -32.38 -33.48
N MET A 254 9.46 -32.35 -33.96
CA MET A 254 8.18 -31.67 -33.66
C MET A 254 7.19 -32.12 -34.77
N GLU A 255 6.09 -32.80 -34.47
CA GLU A 255 4.95 -33.15 -35.36
C GLU A 255 3.78 -33.52 -34.40
N VAL A 256 2.56 -32.99 -34.38
CA VAL A 256 1.55 -32.53 -35.39
C VAL A 256 0.80 -33.69 -36.07
N GLU A 257 -0.43 -33.94 -35.62
CA GLU A 257 -1.48 -34.62 -36.40
C GLU A 257 -2.84 -33.90 -36.23
N GLN A 258 -3.72 -34.08 -37.22
CA GLN A 258 -4.90 -33.26 -37.49
C GLN A 258 -6.24 -34.01 -37.25
N GLU A 259 -7.36 -33.30 -37.42
CA GLU A 259 -8.73 -33.82 -37.35
C GLU A 259 -9.08 -34.76 -38.53
N PRO A 260 -10.25 -35.44 -38.44
CA PRO A 260 -11.10 -35.51 -39.64
C PRO A 260 -12.60 -35.26 -39.37
N GLU A 261 -13.23 -34.47 -40.26
CA GLU A 261 -14.63 -34.64 -40.70
C GLU A 261 -14.73 -36.00 -41.43
N GLY A 262 -15.86 -36.70 -41.61
CA GLY A 262 -17.28 -36.39 -41.50
C GLY A 262 -18.00 -37.25 -42.56
N THR A 263 -19.04 -38.00 -42.20
CA THR A 263 -19.81 -38.81 -43.18
C THR A 263 -21.24 -39.04 -42.68
N GLU A 264 -22.22 -38.74 -43.52
CA GLU A 264 -23.65 -38.98 -43.26
C GLU A 264 -24.05 -40.38 -43.76
N MET A 265 -25.03 -41.02 -43.11
CA MET A 265 -26.32 -41.35 -43.75
C MET A 265 -27.32 -42.12 -42.86
N GLU A 266 -28.58 -41.71 -43.03
CA GLU A 266 -29.85 -42.44 -42.90
C GLU A 266 -30.47 -42.86 -41.56
N VAL A 267 -31.81 -42.89 -41.63
CA VAL A 267 -32.78 -42.91 -40.55
C VAL A 267 -33.64 -44.16 -40.66
N ALA A 268 -33.76 -44.93 -39.58
CA ALA A 268 -34.80 -45.96 -39.45
C ALA A 268 -35.55 -45.79 -38.12
N GLN A 269 -36.82 -45.42 -38.22
CA GLN A 269 -37.70 -45.23 -37.07
C GLN A 269 -38.12 -46.58 -36.47
N LYS A 270 -38.12 -46.69 -35.14
CA LYS A 270 -39.01 -47.60 -34.39
C LYS A 270 -39.29 -47.03 -33.00
N ALA A 271 -40.56 -46.98 -32.62
CA ALA A 271 -41.02 -46.26 -31.43
C ALA A 271 -41.45 -47.19 -30.30
N ALA A 272 -40.96 -46.87 -29.09
CA ALA A 272 -41.58 -47.10 -27.77
C ALA A 272 -41.79 -48.57 -27.28
N PRO A 273 -42.00 -48.81 -25.95
CA PRO A 273 -42.10 -47.85 -24.86
C PRO A 273 -41.17 -48.08 -23.63
N LEU A 274 -40.88 -46.97 -22.94
CA LEU A 274 -40.79 -46.78 -21.48
C LEU A 274 -40.43 -47.98 -20.57
N GLN A 275 -39.21 -47.93 -20.00
CA GLN A 275 -39.03 -48.02 -18.54
C GLN A 275 -37.95 -47.01 -18.09
N GLU A 276 -38.36 -45.95 -17.38
CA GLU A 276 -37.42 -45.02 -16.74
C GLU A 276 -36.88 -45.62 -15.43
N GLU A 277 -35.72 -46.27 -15.48
CA GLU A 277 -34.90 -46.36 -14.27
C GLU A 277 -34.18 -45.02 -14.04
N VAL A 278 -34.85 -44.11 -13.32
CA VAL A 278 -34.21 -42.92 -12.76
C VAL A 278 -33.28 -43.34 -11.60
N ALA A 279 -32.18 -44.01 -11.95
CA ALA A 279 -31.09 -44.31 -11.05
C ALA A 279 -30.42 -42.99 -10.64
N ALA A 280 -30.94 -42.37 -9.58
CA ALA A 280 -30.48 -41.11 -9.02
C ALA A 280 -29.04 -41.23 -8.50
N LYS A 281 -28.06 -41.12 -9.43
CA LYS A 281 -26.64 -41.02 -9.15
C LYS A 281 -26.40 -39.79 -8.27
N LYS A 282 -26.40 -39.98 -6.95
CA LYS A 282 -26.08 -38.96 -5.94
C LYS A 282 -24.74 -38.31 -6.30
N LYS A 283 -24.79 -37.15 -6.97
CA LYS A 283 -23.59 -36.40 -7.36
C LYS A 283 -22.75 -36.14 -6.11
N VAL A 284 -21.57 -36.76 -6.03
CA VAL A 284 -20.70 -36.66 -4.86
C VAL A 284 -20.22 -35.22 -4.73
N VAL A 285 -20.91 -34.44 -3.88
CA VAL A 285 -20.66 -33.02 -3.71
C VAL A 285 -19.23 -32.80 -3.21
N THR A 286 -18.38 -32.25 -4.09
CA THR A 286 -16.95 -32.09 -3.81
C THR A 286 -16.69 -31.21 -2.59
N LYS A 287 -15.56 -31.42 -1.91
CA LYS A 287 -15.13 -30.61 -0.75
C LYS A 287 -15.09 -29.10 -1.05
N LYS A 288 -14.84 -28.71 -2.32
CA LYS A 288 -14.86 -27.32 -2.78
C LYS A 288 -16.29 -26.75 -2.81
N VAL A 289 -17.28 -27.51 -3.28
CA VAL A 289 -18.69 -27.10 -3.33
C VAL A 289 -19.27 -27.02 -1.92
N ARG A 290 -19.02 -28.01 -1.05
CA ARG A 290 -19.45 -27.96 0.36
C ARG A 290 -18.91 -26.72 1.10
N LYS A 291 -17.64 -26.35 0.84
CA LYS A 291 -17.05 -25.13 1.42
C LYS A 291 -17.69 -23.86 0.86
N ALA A 292 -17.99 -23.80 -0.44
CA ALA A 292 -18.66 -22.65 -1.05
C ALA A 292 -20.09 -22.48 -0.50
N ALA A 293 -20.85 -23.56 -0.38
CA ALA A 293 -22.19 -23.55 0.23
C ALA A 293 -22.15 -23.04 1.68
N LYS A 294 -21.20 -23.51 2.50
CA LYS A 294 -21.04 -23.01 3.88
C LYS A 294 -20.75 -21.49 3.94
N LEU A 295 -19.94 -20.97 3.03
CA LEU A 295 -19.64 -19.53 2.98
C LEU A 295 -20.87 -18.71 2.51
N ALA A 296 -21.63 -19.22 1.54
CA ALA A 296 -22.86 -18.59 1.09
C ALA A 296 -23.94 -18.55 2.18
N VAL A 297 -24.12 -19.65 2.92
CA VAL A 297 -25.03 -19.71 4.09
C VAL A 297 -24.62 -18.68 5.15
N GLN A 298 -23.35 -18.65 5.54
CA GLN A 298 -22.83 -17.65 6.49
C GLN A 298 -23.08 -16.21 6.01
N SER A 299 -22.88 -15.94 4.71
CA SER A 299 -23.15 -14.62 4.12
C SER A 299 -24.63 -14.23 4.20
N LEU A 300 -25.55 -15.18 4.00
CA LEU A 300 -27.00 -14.94 4.07
C LEU A 300 -27.46 -14.79 5.53
N GLU A 301 -26.92 -15.60 6.45
CA GLU A 301 -27.13 -15.46 7.89
C GLU A 301 -26.72 -14.06 8.38
N THR A 302 -25.55 -13.55 7.95
CA THR A 302 -25.14 -12.17 8.26
C THR A 302 -26.06 -11.13 7.60
N TYR A 303 -26.42 -11.31 6.33
CA TYR A 303 -27.26 -10.35 5.59
C TYR A 303 -28.69 -10.22 6.15
N TYR A 304 -29.30 -11.31 6.62
CA TYR A 304 -30.64 -11.27 7.22
C TYR A 304 -30.61 -11.02 8.73
N GLY A 305 -29.54 -11.40 9.43
CA GLY A 305 -29.39 -11.20 10.86
C GLY A 305 -28.97 -9.78 11.26
N ASP A 306 -28.13 -9.11 10.46
CA ASP A 306 -27.58 -7.80 10.78
C ASP A 306 -28.08 -6.71 9.80
N ARG A 307 -28.90 -5.79 10.35
CA ARG A 307 -29.47 -4.65 9.61
C ARG A 307 -28.42 -3.62 9.19
N ALA A 308 -27.36 -3.43 9.99
CA ALA A 308 -26.28 -2.50 9.69
C ALA A 308 -25.42 -3.04 8.55
N TYR A 309 -25.01 -4.31 8.65
CA TYR A 309 -24.31 -5.01 7.57
C TYR A 309 -25.11 -4.97 6.26
N ARG A 310 -26.41 -5.28 6.31
CA ARG A 310 -27.30 -5.23 5.14
C ARG A 310 -27.29 -3.86 4.46
N PHE A 311 -27.46 -2.78 5.22
CA PHE A 311 -27.48 -1.42 4.68
C PHE A 311 -26.15 -1.06 3.99
N LEU A 312 -25.01 -1.35 4.64
CA LEU A 312 -23.69 -1.16 4.03
C LEU A 312 -23.52 -2.01 2.75
N PHE A 313 -23.94 -3.27 2.78
CA PHE A 313 -23.87 -4.17 1.63
C PHE A 313 -24.66 -3.64 0.44
N ASP A 314 -25.89 -3.15 0.68
CA ASP A 314 -26.75 -2.61 -0.36
C ASP A 314 -26.18 -1.31 -0.97
N CYS A 315 -25.68 -0.38 -0.14
CA CYS A 315 -24.99 0.81 -0.62
C CYS A 315 -23.72 0.49 -1.43
N VAL A 316 -22.96 -0.54 -1.05
CA VAL A 316 -21.78 -1.00 -1.81
C VAL A 316 -22.19 -1.63 -3.14
N ALA A 317 -23.24 -2.45 -3.17
CA ALA A 317 -23.75 -3.07 -4.39
C ALA A 317 -24.30 -2.05 -5.39
N GLU A 318 -25.03 -1.05 -4.89
CA GLU A 318 -25.54 0.09 -5.66
C GLU A 318 -24.40 0.95 -6.23
N PHE A 319 -23.44 1.35 -5.40
CA PHE A 319 -22.28 2.13 -5.85
C PHE A 319 -21.46 1.42 -6.94
N PHE A 320 -21.27 0.10 -6.83
CA PHE A 320 -20.63 -0.67 -7.91
C PHE A 320 -21.48 -0.73 -9.18
N ALA A 321 -22.81 -0.86 -9.07
CA ALA A 321 -23.71 -0.86 -10.23
C ALA A 321 -23.68 0.49 -10.96
N ASP A 322 -23.73 1.61 -10.24
CA ASP A 322 -23.66 2.96 -10.81
C ASP A 322 -22.35 3.22 -11.54
N LEU A 323 -21.22 2.87 -10.93
CA LEU A 323 -19.91 3.01 -11.57
C LEU A 323 -19.81 2.16 -12.84
N LEU A 324 -20.28 0.90 -12.81
CA LEU A 324 -20.27 0.03 -13.99
C LEU A 324 -21.22 0.52 -15.08
N SER A 325 -22.39 1.06 -14.72
CA SER A 325 -23.35 1.68 -15.65
C SER A 325 -22.76 2.92 -16.32
N SER A 326 -22.05 3.77 -15.55
CA SER A 326 -21.30 4.92 -16.07
C SER A 326 -20.17 4.50 -17.02
N ASP A 327 -19.38 3.48 -16.62
CA ASP A 327 -18.29 2.94 -17.43
C ASP A 327 -18.80 2.33 -18.75
N LEU A 328 -19.95 1.65 -18.75
CA LEU A 328 -20.61 1.15 -19.95
C LEU A 328 -21.07 2.29 -20.88
N LYS A 329 -21.62 3.38 -20.34
CA LYS A 329 -21.97 4.59 -21.11
C LYS A 329 -20.73 5.24 -21.74
N GLN A 330 -19.55 5.16 -21.09
CA GLN A 330 -18.27 5.62 -21.67
C GLN A 330 -17.65 4.63 -22.67
N LEU A 331 -18.08 3.37 -22.67
CA LEU A 331 -17.65 2.33 -23.62
C LEU A 331 -18.44 2.37 -24.94
N ALA A 332 -19.71 2.80 -24.88
CA ALA A 332 -20.61 2.91 -26.03
C ALA A 332 -20.06 3.79 -27.16
N PRO A 333 -20.55 3.66 -28.42
CA PRO A 333 -20.13 4.51 -29.54
C PRO A 333 -20.27 6.01 -29.21
N GLY A 334 -19.20 6.78 -29.39
CA GLY A 334 -19.11 8.19 -28.99
C GLY A 334 -18.60 8.44 -27.55
N GLY A 335 -18.52 7.40 -26.71
CA GLY A 335 -18.00 7.46 -25.35
C GLY A 335 -16.47 7.67 -25.26
N LYS A 336 -16.00 8.30 -24.19
CA LYS A 336 -14.58 8.61 -24.00
C LYS A 336 -13.88 7.46 -23.28
N LYS A 337 -13.37 6.47 -24.02
CA LYS A 337 -12.65 5.29 -23.48
C LYS A 337 -11.58 5.60 -22.42
N ARG A 338 -10.89 6.75 -22.49
CA ARG A 338 -9.90 7.21 -21.49
C ARG A 338 -10.51 7.63 -20.13
N LYS A 339 -11.83 7.80 -20.04
CA LYS A 339 -12.58 8.13 -18.81
C LYS A 339 -13.14 6.91 -18.08
N ILE A 340 -13.02 5.71 -18.63
CA ILE A 340 -13.47 4.47 -17.99
C ILE A 340 -12.69 4.27 -16.68
N GLY A 341 -13.42 4.06 -15.59
CA GLY A 341 -12.90 3.88 -14.25
C GLY A 341 -12.33 2.49 -13.99
N LEU A 342 -11.82 2.29 -12.77
CA LEU A 342 -11.31 0.99 -12.31
C LEU A 342 -12.38 0.12 -11.65
N ALA A 343 -13.67 0.41 -11.85
CA ALA A 343 -14.78 -0.34 -11.25
C ALA A 343 -14.76 -1.80 -11.71
N ALA A 344 -14.66 -2.04 -13.02
CA ALA A 344 -14.56 -3.39 -13.56
C ALA A 344 -13.29 -4.15 -13.09
N LYS A 345 -12.19 -3.47 -12.73
CA LYS A 345 -10.99 -4.11 -12.15
C LYS A 345 -11.24 -4.65 -10.74
N TRP A 346 -11.99 -3.90 -9.92
CA TRP A 346 -12.16 -4.20 -8.49
C TRP A 346 -13.48 -4.86 -8.12
N CYS A 347 -14.50 -4.76 -8.98
CA CYS A 347 -15.69 -5.60 -8.90
C CYS A 347 -15.26 -7.08 -8.86
N PRO A 348 -15.74 -7.88 -7.88
CA PRO A 348 -15.49 -9.30 -7.87
C PRO A 348 -15.93 -9.97 -9.18
N THR A 349 -15.35 -11.12 -9.49
CA THR A 349 -15.80 -11.94 -10.63
C THR A 349 -16.76 -13.00 -10.09
N PRO A 350 -17.86 -13.33 -10.79
CA PRO A 350 -18.76 -14.40 -10.37
C PRO A 350 -18.01 -15.70 -10.09
N GLY A 351 -18.26 -16.30 -8.92
CA GLY A 351 -17.57 -17.49 -8.42
C GLY A 351 -16.12 -17.26 -7.94
N SER A 352 -15.66 -16.02 -7.77
CA SER A 352 -14.37 -15.69 -7.12
C SER A 352 -14.39 -15.91 -5.60
N SER A 353 -13.25 -15.76 -4.91
CA SER A 353 -13.18 -15.98 -3.45
C SER A 353 -13.98 -14.96 -2.63
N PHE A 354 -14.02 -13.70 -3.07
CA PHE A 354 -14.85 -12.66 -2.46
C PHE A 354 -16.32 -12.97 -2.70
N ASP A 355 -16.68 -13.22 -3.97
CA ASP A 355 -18.06 -13.49 -4.36
C ASP A 355 -18.66 -14.72 -3.65
N ARG A 356 -17.92 -15.83 -3.51
CA ARG A 356 -18.36 -16.99 -2.71
C ARG A 356 -18.53 -16.70 -1.21
N SER A 357 -17.98 -15.60 -0.72
CA SER A 357 -18.02 -15.22 0.69
C SER A 357 -19.02 -14.11 0.99
N THR A 358 -19.40 -13.29 -0.01
CA THR A 358 -20.27 -12.11 0.17
C THR A 358 -21.51 -12.11 -0.74
N LEU A 359 -21.54 -12.93 -1.80
CA LEU A 359 -22.58 -12.94 -2.85
C LEU A 359 -22.76 -11.59 -3.59
N LEU A 360 -21.77 -10.70 -3.49
CA LEU A 360 -21.85 -9.32 -4.00
C LEU A 360 -22.07 -9.23 -5.52
N CYS A 361 -21.60 -10.20 -6.33
CA CYS A 361 -21.86 -10.13 -7.78
C CYS A 361 -23.35 -10.27 -8.10
N GLU A 362 -24.11 -11.04 -7.32
CA GLU A 362 -25.55 -11.22 -7.55
C GLU A 362 -26.29 -9.93 -7.24
N ALA A 363 -25.95 -9.28 -6.12
CA ALA A 363 -26.53 -8.01 -5.71
C ALA A 363 -26.23 -6.85 -6.69
N ILE A 364 -25.05 -6.85 -7.31
CA ILE A 364 -24.69 -5.90 -8.40
C ILE A 364 -25.43 -6.27 -9.69
N ALA A 365 -25.48 -7.56 -10.05
CA ALA A 365 -26.11 -8.02 -11.29
C ALA A 365 -27.62 -7.74 -11.30
N ARG A 366 -28.33 -8.02 -10.20
CA ARG A 366 -29.77 -7.71 -10.03
C ARG A 366 -30.09 -6.21 -10.12
N ARG A 367 -29.13 -5.33 -9.82
CA ARG A 367 -29.27 -3.85 -9.94
C ARG A 367 -28.98 -3.35 -11.35
N LEU A 368 -27.99 -3.92 -12.05
CA LEU A 368 -27.70 -3.61 -13.45
C LEU A 368 -28.72 -4.18 -14.43
N PHE A 369 -29.32 -5.32 -14.10
CA PHE A 369 -30.33 -6.01 -14.88
C PHE A 369 -31.54 -6.34 -13.99
N PRO A 370 -32.39 -5.35 -13.65
CA PRO A 370 -33.62 -5.60 -12.89
C PRO A 370 -34.54 -6.60 -13.61
N ARG A 371 -35.42 -7.27 -12.86
CA ARG A 371 -36.33 -8.27 -13.44
C ARG A 371 -37.27 -7.65 -14.48
N ASP A 372 -37.67 -6.40 -14.29
CA ASP A 372 -38.53 -5.65 -15.22
C ASP A 372 -37.79 -5.11 -16.46
N SER A 373 -36.47 -5.34 -16.59
CA SER A 373 -35.65 -4.78 -17.67
C SER A 373 -35.67 -5.56 -18.98
N SER A 374 -36.13 -6.81 -18.97
CA SER A 374 -36.37 -7.61 -20.18
C SER A 374 -37.62 -8.49 -19.98
N PRO A 375 -38.49 -8.64 -21.00
CA PRO A 375 -39.57 -9.64 -20.95
C PRO A 375 -39.04 -11.06 -20.71
N ASP A 376 -37.81 -11.37 -21.13
CA ASP A 376 -37.15 -12.66 -20.92
C ASP A 376 -37.00 -13.07 -19.44
N TYR A 377 -37.18 -12.13 -18.49
CA TYR A 377 -37.02 -12.35 -17.06
C TYR A 377 -38.33 -12.50 -16.29
N ALA A 378 -39.47 -12.23 -16.91
CA ALA A 378 -40.78 -12.35 -16.27
C ALA A 378 -41.03 -13.80 -15.82
N ASP A 379 -40.85 -14.75 -16.72
CA ASP A 379 -41.25 -16.16 -16.54
C ASP A 379 -40.14 -17.07 -15.95
N LEU A 380 -38.97 -16.52 -15.64
CA LEU A 380 -37.86 -17.31 -15.09
C LEU A 380 -38.03 -17.62 -13.60
N SER A 381 -37.59 -18.82 -13.19
CA SER A 381 -37.35 -19.12 -11.78
C SER A 381 -36.16 -18.31 -11.24
N GLU A 382 -36.17 -18.00 -9.95
CA GLU A 382 -35.12 -17.18 -9.31
C GLU A 382 -33.71 -17.74 -9.54
N GLU A 383 -33.52 -19.06 -9.52
CA GLU A 383 -32.21 -19.68 -9.81
C GLU A 383 -31.71 -19.40 -11.23
N HIS A 384 -32.62 -19.47 -12.23
CA HIS A 384 -32.30 -19.21 -13.62
C HIS A 384 -32.10 -17.72 -13.89
N TYR A 385 -32.90 -16.86 -13.25
CA TYR A 385 -32.72 -15.41 -13.28
C TYR A 385 -31.35 -15.01 -12.70
N SER A 386 -30.99 -15.46 -11.49
CA SER A 386 -29.68 -15.22 -10.87
C SER A 386 -28.53 -15.72 -11.73
N TYR A 387 -28.65 -16.91 -12.33
CA TYR A 387 -27.65 -17.43 -13.27
C TYR A 387 -27.49 -16.52 -14.50
N GLN A 388 -28.59 -16.10 -15.13
CA GLN A 388 -28.56 -15.25 -16.31
C GLN A 388 -27.96 -13.88 -16.02
N VAL A 389 -28.38 -13.17 -14.97
CA VAL A 389 -27.85 -11.83 -14.65
C VAL A 389 -26.36 -11.89 -14.28
N LEU A 390 -25.90 -12.94 -13.59
CA LEU A 390 -24.47 -13.16 -13.32
C LEU A 390 -23.67 -13.47 -14.59
N HIS A 391 -24.25 -14.21 -15.53
CA HIS A 391 -23.65 -14.50 -16.83
C HIS A 391 -23.53 -13.23 -17.70
N ARG A 392 -24.56 -12.38 -17.73
CA ARG A 392 -24.55 -11.06 -18.39
C ARG A 392 -23.54 -10.11 -17.74
N LEU A 393 -23.53 -9.99 -16.41
CA LEU A 393 -22.52 -9.21 -15.67
C LEU A 393 -21.10 -9.62 -16.07
N ARG A 394 -20.83 -10.92 -16.23
CA ARG A 394 -19.53 -11.39 -16.69
C ARG A 394 -19.25 -11.01 -18.15
N ARG A 395 -20.14 -11.34 -19.09
CA ARG A 395 -19.89 -11.25 -20.55
C ARG A 395 -20.08 -9.87 -21.13
N GLU A 396 -21.13 -9.16 -20.74
CA GLU A 396 -21.52 -7.86 -21.30
C GLU A 396 -20.90 -6.69 -20.55
N VAL A 397 -20.60 -6.85 -19.25
CA VAL A 397 -20.06 -5.77 -18.42
C VAL A 397 -18.56 -5.96 -18.15
N LEU A 398 -18.18 -6.99 -17.39
CA LEU A 398 -16.82 -7.11 -16.87
C LEU A 398 -15.78 -7.42 -17.95
N VAL A 399 -16.07 -8.32 -18.90
CA VAL A 399 -15.15 -8.68 -19.98
C VAL A 399 -14.79 -7.49 -20.89
N PRO A 400 -15.75 -6.76 -21.51
CA PRO A 400 -15.39 -5.67 -22.41
C PRO A 400 -14.76 -4.47 -21.70
N LEU A 401 -15.21 -4.12 -20.48
CA LEU A 401 -14.56 -3.08 -19.69
C LEU A 401 -13.11 -3.45 -19.34
N ARG A 402 -12.85 -4.68 -18.87
CA ARG A 402 -11.48 -5.15 -18.58
C ARG A 402 -10.58 -5.21 -19.82
N LYS A 403 -11.15 -5.45 -21.01
CA LYS A 403 -10.40 -5.41 -22.28
C LYS A 403 -9.87 -4.00 -22.59
N VAL A 404 -10.66 -2.95 -22.34
CA VAL A 404 -10.24 -1.55 -22.56
C VAL A 404 -9.27 -1.05 -21.49
N LEU A 405 -9.31 -1.62 -20.27
CA LEU A 405 -8.35 -1.31 -19.21
C LEU A 405 -6.92 -1.83 -19.45
N GLU A 406 -6.71 -2.71 -20.44
CA GLU A 406 -5.38 -3.21 -20.87
C GLU A 406 -4.48 -3.65 -19.69
N LEU A 407 -5.07 -4.35 -18.72
CA LEU A 407 -4.39 -4.73 -17.49
C LEU A 407 -3.28 -5.77 -17.76
N PRO A 408 -2.06 -5.59 -17.20
CA PRO A 408 -0.92 -6.48 -17.49
C PRO A 408 -1.23 -7.94 -17.11
N GLU A 409 -2.02 -8.16 -16.06
CA GLU A 409 -2.43 -9.49 -15.61
C GLU A 409 -3.17 -10.29 -16.72
N VAL A 410 -3.89 -9.61 -17.63
CA VAL A 410 -4.60 -10.24 -18.75
C VAL A 410 -3.59 -10.77 -19.79
N TYR A 411 -2.68 -9.92 -20.25
CA TYR A 411 -1.62 -10.28 -21.21
C TYR A 411 -0.73 -11.40 -20.68
N MET A 412 -0.29 -11.28 -19.42
CA MET A 412 0.53 -12.29 -18.75
C MET A 412 -0.18 -13.65 -18.65
N SER A 413 -1.48 -13.66 -18.34
CA SER A 413 -2.26 -14.91 -18.26
C SER A 413 -2.47 -15.58 -19.63
N ALA A 414 -2.49 -14.79 -20.70
CA ALA A 414 -2.61 -15.25 -22.09
C ALA A 414 -1.25 -15.48 -22.77
N GLN A 415 -0.13 -15.34 -22.04
CA GLN A 415 1.25 -15.38 -22.57
C GLN A 415 1.57 -14.37 -23.71
N ARG A 416 0.74 -13.33 -23.86
CA ARG A 416 0.87 -12.30 -24.92
C ARG A 416 1.76 -11.13 -24.48
N TRP A 417 3.03 -11.43 -24.18
CA TRP A 417 3.99 -10.45 -23.67
C TRP A 417 4.32 -9.35 -24.70
N SER A 418 4.44 -9.72 -25.97
CA SER A 418 4.73 -8.83 -27.11
C SER A 418 3.72 -7.70 -27.32
N GLU A 419 2.51 -7.81 -26.76
CA GLU A 419 1.44 -6.80 -26.86
C GLU A 419 1.30 -5.93 -25.61
N LEU A 420 2.07 -6.20 -24.55
CA LEU A 420 1.89 -5.52 -23.26
C LEU A 420 2.26 -4.03 -23.35
N PRO A 421 1.36 -3.09 -22.97
CA PRO A 421 1.60 -1.65 -23.07
C PRO A 421 2.27 -1.11 -21.79
N TYR A 422 3.61 -1.15 -21.74
CA TYR A 422 4.40 -0.73 -20.56
C TYR A 422 4.04 0.66 -20.02
N THR A 423 3.72 1.62 -20.90
CA THR A 423 3.32 2.99 -20.53
C THR A 423 2.01 3.10 -19.73
N ARG A 424 1.17 2.06 -19.76
CA ARG A 424 -0.08 1.99 -18.97
C ARG A 424 0.06 1.18 -17.67
N VAL A 425 1.21 0.55 -17.44
CA VAL A 425 1.43 -0.28 -16.24
C VAL A 425 1.54 0.60 -14.99
N ALA A 426 0.59 0.42 -14.06
CA ALA A 426 0.59 1.13 -12.79
C ALA A 426 1.85 0.82 -11.94
N SER A 427 2.30 1.79 -11.15
CA SER A 427 3.56 1.73 -10.36
C SER A 427 3.73 0.45 -9.53
N VAL A 428 2.67 0.05 -8.82
CA VAL A 428 2.62 -1.16 -7.98
C VAL A 428 2.71 -2.44 -8.82
N ALA A 429 2.10 -2.46 -10.02
CA ALA A 429 2.18 -3.59 -10.93
C ALA A 429 3.59 -3.68 -11.56
N MET A 430 4.20 -2.55 -11.91
CA MET A 430 5.58 -2.49 -12.42
C MET A 430 6.56 -3.12 -11.42
N ARG A 431 6.55 -2.64 -10.16
CA ARG A 431 7.40 -3.17 -9.09
C ARG A 431 7.18 -4.66 -8.83
N ARG A 432 5.93 -5.14 -8.95
CA ARG A 432 5.58 -6.55 -8.71
C ARG A 432 5.97 -7.49 -9.85
N TYR A 433 5.92 -7.02 -11.09
CA TYR A 433 6.05 -7.86 -12.28
C TYR A 433 7.34 -7.61 -13.10
N LYS A 434 8.18 -6.62 -12.75
CA LYS A 434 9.47 -6.33 -13.40
C LYS A 434 10.35 -7.57 -13.65
N ALA A 435 10.43 -8.50 -12.71
CA ALA A 435 11.22 -9.73 -12.87
C ALA A 435 10.63 -10.69 -13.93
N LEU A 436 9.31 -10.67 -14.13
CA LEU A 436 8.64 -11.43 -15.19
C LEU A 436 8.75 -10.70 -16.53
N PHE A 437 8.65 -9.37 -16.55
CA PHE A 437 8.88 -8.57 -17.76
C PHE A 437 10.30 -8.79 -18.28
N LYS A 438 11.33 -8.67 -17.42
CA LYS A 438 12.72 -8.97 -17.82
C LYS A 438 12.90 -10.42 -18.27
N LYS A 439 12.23 -11.40 -17.65
CA LYS A 439 12.33 -12.82 -18.05
C LYS A 439 11.69 -13.13 -19.40
N HIS A 440 10.60 -12.46 -19.77
CA HIS A 440 9.77 -12.85 -20.92
C HIS A 440 9.80 -11.86 -22.10
N ASP A 441 10.30 -10.64 -21.89
CA ASP A 441 10.35 -9.59 -22.91
C ASP A 441 11.48 -8.58 -22.60
N GLU A 442 12.70 -9.09 -22.47
CA GLU A 442 13.88 -8.30 -22.06
C GLU A 442 14.15 -7.12 -23.01
N VAL A 443 14.03 -7.33 -24.32
CA VAL A 443 14.37 -6.33 -25.34
C VAL A 443 13.42 -5.13 -25.32
N ARG A 444 12.09 -5.35 -25.34
CA ARG A 444 11.12 -4.24 -25.31
C ARG A 444 11.10 -3.56 -23.94
N PHE A 445 11.30 -4.33 -22.87
CA PHE A 445 11.36 -3.78 -21.52
C PHE A 445 12.61 -2.91 -21.30
N GLY A 446 13.78 -3.36 -21.77
CA GLY A 446 15.03 -2.58 -21.73
C GLY A 446 14.88 -1.25 -22.49
N LYS A 447 14.42 -1.31 -23.74
CA LYS A 447 14.13 -0.10 -24.54
C LYS A 447 13.12 0.84 -23.87
N TYR A 448 12.10 0.29 -23.20
CA TYR A 448 11.15 1.12 -22.44
C TYR A 448 11.82 1.85 -21.26
N LEU A 449 12.78 1.23 -20.56
CA LEU A 449 13.53 1.89 -19.49
C LEU A 449 14.45 2.98 -20.07
N GLU A 450 15.14 2.73 -21.18
CA GLU A 450 15.95 3.72 -21.90
C GLU A 450 15.08 4.92 -22.38
N ASP A 451 13.89 4.66 -22.92
CA ASP A 451 12.97 5.73 -23.34
C ASP A 451 12.40 6.51 -22.15
N VAL A 452 12.31 5.91 -20.94
CA VAL A 452 11.96 6.64 -19.70
C VAL A 452 13.14 7.48 -19.20
N GLU A 453 14.37 6.94 -19.21
CA GLU A 453 15.59 7.66 -18.82
C GLU A 453 15.85 8.86 -19.75
N ALA A 454 15.65 8.68 -21.06
CA ALA A 454 15.70 9.75 -22.05
C ALA A 454 14.48 10.71 -22.02
N GLY A 455 13.54 10.54 -21.07
CA GLY A 455 12.37 11.41 -20.89
C GLY A 455 11.28 11.32 -21.95
N LYS A 456 11.39 10.41 -22.93
CA LYS A 456 10.40 10.18 -24.00
C LYS A 456 9.15 9.46 -23.48
N ALA A 457 9.31 8.59 -22.49
CA ALA A 457 8.25 7.86 -21.81
C ALA A 457 8.15 8.29 -20.33
N LYS A 458 6.99 8.02 -19.71
CA LYS A 458 6.75 8.33 -18.28
C LYS A 458 6.42 7.05 -17.52
N ILE A 459 7.25 6.73 -16.53
CA ILE A 459 6.95 5.68 -15.55
C ILE A 459 5.99 6.19 -14.47
N ALA A 460 5.08 5.34 -14.01
CA ALA A 460 4.23 5.64 -12.86
C ALA A 460 4.99 5.46 -11.55
N ALA A 461 4.98 6.49 -10.68
CA ALA A 461 5.58 6.48 -9.33
C ALA A 461 4.63 6.97 -8.22
N GLY A 462 3.45 7.51 -8.56
CA GLY A 462 2.56 8.19 -7.61
C GLY A 462 2.12 7.35 -6.41
N ALA A 463 1.65 6.12 -6.65
CA ALA A 463 1.06 5.24 -5.64
C ALA A 463 2.06 4.36 -4.86
N LEU A 464 3.38 4.61 -4.98
CA LEU A 464 4.42 3.94 -4.18
C LEU A 464 4.97 4.90 -3.12
N LEU A 465 5.27 4.39 -1.93
CA LEU A 465 5.91 5.16 -0.86
C LEU A 465 7.45 5.25 -1.08
N PRO A 466 8.18 6.19 -0.44
CA PRO A 466 9.62 6.35 -0.67
C PRO A 466 10.42 5.09 -0.31
N HIS A 467 10.17 4.53 0.88
CA HIS A 467 10.80 3.26 1.32
C HIS A 467 10.44 2.09 0.38
N GLU A 468 9.22 2.06 -0.15
CA GLU A 468 8.76 1.02 -1.07
C GLU A 468 9.51 0.98 -2.41
N ILE A 469 10.08 2.11 -2.82
CA ILE A 469 10.97 2.26 -3.99
C ILE A 469 12.42 1.98 -3.56
N ALA A 470 12.86 2.58 -2.46
CA ALA A 470 14.21 2.47 -1.92
C ALA A 470 14.58 1.05 -1.43
N ALA A 471 13.63 0.19 -1.08
CA ALA A 471 13.88 -1.10 -0.44
C ALA A 471 14.86 -2.04 -1.18
N ALA A 472 14.87 -2.03 -2.52
CA ALA A 472 15.84 -2.84 -3.29
C ALA A 472 17.26 -2.28 -3.13
N ALA A 473 17.42 -0.97 -3.38
CA ALA A 473 18.67 -0.25 -3.24
C ALA A 473 19.21 -0.27 -1.79
N TYR A 474 18.34 -0.22 -0.78
CA TYR A 474 18.68 -0.34 0.64
C TYR A 474 19.26 -1.73 1.00
N ARG A 475 18.76 -2.80 0.36
CA ARG A 475 19.35 -4.15 0.46
C ARG A 475 20.66 -4.29 -0.33
N GLY A 476 20.99 -3.33 -1.20
CA GLY A 476 22.14 -3.39 -2.11
C GLY A 476 21.86 -4.12 -3.42
N GLU A 477 20.58 -4.29 -3.79
CA GLU A 477 20.17 -4.80 -5.09
C GLU A 477 20.13 -3.64 -6.10
N LYS A 478 20.85 -3.77 -7.22
CA LYS A 478 20.71 -2.83 -8.35
C LYS A 478 19.36 -3.04 -9.03
N ASP A 479 18.58 -1.98 -9.17
CA ASP A 479 17.25 -2.03 -9.78
C ASP A 479 16.91 -0.74 -10.54
N ASP A 480 17.10 -0.75 -11.85
CA ASP A 480 16.92 0.42 -12.72
C ASP A 480 15.47 0.95 -12.68
N VAL A 481 14.48 0.06 -12.43
CA VAL A 481 13.07 0.42 -12.24
C VAL A 481 12.87 1.29 -11.00
N SER A 482 13.48 0.94 -9.86
CA SER A 482 13.41 1.75 -8.63
C SER A 482 14.13 3.08 -8.79
N GLU A 483 15.27 3.13 -9.47
CA GLU A 483 16.01 4.37 -9.76
C GLU A 483 15.14 5.36 -10.55
N LEU A 484 14.53 4.90 -11.65
CA LEU A 484 13.63 5.73 -12.48
C LEU A 484 12.34 6.12 -11.74
N GLN A 485 11.79 5.24 -10.89
CA GLN A 485 10.64 5.58 -10.04
C GLN A 485 11.00 6.60 -8.95
N TRP A 486 12.23 6.58 -8.42
CA TRP A 486 12.73 7.55 -7.46
C TRP A 486 12.89 8.93 -8.10
N HIS A 487 13.65 9.03 -9.20
CA HIS A 487 13.81 10.29 -9.94
C HIS A 487 12.46 10.91 -10.32
N ARG A 488 11.54 10.10 -10.86
CA ARG A 488 10.18 10.55 -11.20
C ARG A 488 9.42 11.12 -10.01
N MET A 489 9.58 10.53 -8.83
CA MET A 489 8.95 10.98 -7.58
C MET A 489 9.54 12.29 -7.07
N VAL A 490 10.88 12.44 -7.12
CA VAL A 490 11.58 13.66 -6.73
C VAL A 490 11.20 14.82 -7.67
N ASP A 491 11.17 14.57 -8.98
CA ASP A 491 10.73 15.55 -9.99
C ASP A 491 9.29 16.01 -9.78
N ASP A 492 8.38 15.10 -9.46
CA ASP A 492 6.96 15.42 -9.23
C ASP A 492 6.73 16.20 -7.93
N LEU A 493 7.64 16.10 -6.94
CA LEU A 493 7.63 16.93 -5.73
C LEU A 493 8.31 18.28 -5.98
N ARG A 494 9.48 18.30 -6.62
CA ARG A 494 10.21 19.54 -6.98
C ARG A 494 9.41 20.47 -7.89
N LYS A 495 8.48 19.93 -8.70
CA LYS A 495 7.53 20.71 -9.50
C LYS A 495 6.42 21.40 -8.70
N LYS A 496 6.23 21.03 -7.43
CA LYS A 496 5.27 21.67 -6.51
C LYS A 496 5.93 22.79 -5.70
N GLY A 497 7.22 22.65 -5.41
CA GLY A 497 8.05 23.62 -4.71
C GLY A 497 9.43 23.04 -4.36
N SER A 498 10.29 23.87 -3.79
CA SER A 498 11.53 23.45 -3.13
C SER A 498 11.39 23.60 -1.62
N LEU A 499 12.18 22.87 -0.83
CA LEU A 499 12.26 23.10 0.62
C LEU A 499 13.36 24.12 0.94
N SER A 500 12.96 25.35 1.26
CA SER A 500 13.90 26.41 1.64
C SER A 500 14.51 26.14 3.02
N ASN A 501 15.84 26.16 3.14
CA ASN A 501 16.60 25.98 4.39
C ASN A 501 16.13 24.83 5.32
N CYS A 502 15.79 23.67 4.75
CA CYS A 502 15.35 22.50 5.53
C CYS A 502 16.46 21.47 5.76
N ILE A 503 16.41 20.75 6.89
CA ILE A 503 17.27 19.59 7.14
C ILE A 503 16.48 18.40 7.71
N ALA A 504 16.94 17.18 7.40
CA ALA A 504 16.42 15.95 7.99
C ALA A 504 17.35 15.42 9.10
N VAL A 505 16.73 15.04 10.21
CA VAL A 505 17.32 14.33 11.34
C VAL A 505 16.76 12.91 11.32
N CYS A 506 17.66 11.93 11.15
CA CYS A 506 17.27 10.53 10.95
C CYS A 506 17.52 9.71 12.22
N ASP A 507 16.46 9.24 12.86
CA ASP A 507 16.54 8.26 13.95
C ASP A 507 16.86 6.86 13.42
N VAL A 508 17.86 6.28 14.06
CA VAL A 508 18.56 5.04 13.71
C VAL A 508 18.81 4.18 14.96
N SER A 509 18.11 4.51 16.06
CA SER A 509 18.06 3.74 17.30
C SER A 509 17.60 2.28 17.08
N GLY A 510 17.84 1.44 18.09
CA GLY A 510 17.45 0.02 18.03
C GLY A 510 15.93 -0.20 17.89
N SER A 511 15.13 0.67 18.49
CA SER A 511 13.67 0.67 18.41
C SER A 511 13.16 0.99 16.99
N MET A 512 13.87 1.80 16.21
CA MET A 512 13.56 2.05 14.80
C MET A 512 13.77 0.82 13.88
N GLY A 513 14.34 -0.28 14.39
CA GLY A 513 14.64 -1.50 13.64
C GLY A 513 13.46 -2.06 12.80
N GLY A 514 13.76 -2.46 11.57
CA GLY A 514 12.80 -2.99 10.59
C GLY A 514 12.30 -1.91 9.62
N THR A 515 11.01 -1.93 9.27
CA THR A 515 10.42 -1.00 8.31
C THR A 515 10.57 0.49 8.70
N PRO A 516 10.41 0.91 9.98
CA PRO A 516 10.59 2.32 10.35
C PRO A 516 11.98 2.88 10.01
N MET A 517 13.05 2.09 10.15
CA MET A 517 14.40 2.43 9.71
C MET A 517 14.45 2.69 8.19
N GLU A 518 13.89 1.79 7.38
CA GLU A 518 13.83 1.95 5.92
C GLU A 518 13.04 3.20 5.51
N VAL A 519 12.00 3.54 6.28
CA VAL A 519 11.20 4.77 6.10
C VAL A 519 11.97 6.02 6.47
N CYS A 520 12.62 6.02 7.64
CA CYS A 520 13.43 7.13 8.13
C CYS A 520 14.55 7.48 7.13
N VAL A 521 15.33 6.48 6.72
CA VAL A 521 16.41 6.66 5.74
C VAL A 521 15.89 7.16 4.39
N ALA A 522 14.77 6.61 3.89
CA ALA A 522 14.20 7.04 2.62
C ALA A 522 13.58 8.45 2.68
N LEU A 523 12.89 8.82 3.77
CA LEU A 523 12.35 10.18 3.92
C LEU A 523 13.46 11.20 4.14
N GLY A 524 14.48 10.88 4.94
CA GLY A 524 15.65 11.73 5.13
C GLY A 524 16.39 12.02 3.84
N LEU A 525 16.61 11.00 2.99
CA LEU A 525 17.18 11.18 1.66
C LEU A 525 16.28 12.03 0.75
N LEU A 526 14.96 11.83 0.80
CA LEU A 526 14.00 12.62 0.00
C LEU A 526 14.01 14.11 0.38
N ILE A 527 14.00 14.45 1.67
CA ILE A 527 14.14 15.83 2.15
C ILE A 527 15.49 16.40 1.70
N SER A 528 16.58 15.63 1.84
CA SER A 528 17.93 16.04 1.43
C SER A 528 18.04 16.39 -0.06
N GLU A 529 17.29 15.71 -0.94
CA GLU A 529 17.23 15.99 -2.39
C GLU A 529 16.24 17.11 -2.78
N LEU A 530 15.29 17.45 -1.91
CA LEU A 530 14.33 18.55 -2.09
C LEU A 530 14.78 19.87 -1.44
N SER A 531 15.70 19.82 -0.46
CA SER A 531 16.27 20.99 0.19
C SER A 531 17.17 21.82 -0.72
N GLU A 532 17.14 23.14 -0.56
CA GLU A 532 17.99 24.07 -1.29
C GLU A 532 19.38 24.26 -0.68
N LYS A 533 20.32 24.84 -1.45
CA LYS A 533 21.67 25.19 -0.96
C LYS A 533 21.53 26.30 0.11
N PRO A 534 22.28 26.24 1.24
CA PRO A 534 23.49 25.44 1.46
C PRO A 534 23.27 24.03 2.04
N TRP A 535 22.02 23.68 2.40
CA TRP A 535 21.67 22.46 3.14
C TRP A 535 21.33 21.26 2.24
N ALA A 536 21.09 21.49 0.94
CA ALA A 536 20.96 20.48 -0.11
C ALA A 536 21.99 19.35 0.01
N GLY A 537 21.53 18.10 -0.06
CA GLY A 537 22.36 16.92 0.02
C GLY A 537 22.89 16.60 1.43
N ARG A 538 22.50 17.34 2.48
CA ARG A 538 22.90 17.05 3.86
C ARG A 538 21.83 16.28 4.64
N VAL A 539 22.26 15.49 5.60
CA VAL A 539 21.43 14.83 6.62
C VAL A 539 22.15 14.88 7.98
N ILE A 540 21.40 14.85 9.08
CA ILE A 540 21.92 14.76 10.44
C ILE A 540 21.69 13.35 10.99
N THR A 541 22.73 12.75 11.58
CA THR A 541 22.59 11.53 12.37
C THR A 541 21.93 11.83 13.72
N PHE A 542 20.90 11.09 14.09
CA PHE A 542 20.32 11.17 15.42
C PHE A 542 21.09 10.23 16.35
N SER A 543 22.20 10.72 16.90
CA SER A 543 23.07 9.99 17.79
C SER A 543 23.50 10.86 18.98
N ARG A 544 24.12 10.26 20.02
CA ARG A 544 24.78 10.96 21.12
C ARG A 544 25.89 11.94 20.67
N ARG A 545 26.36 11.84 19.43
CA ARG A 545 27.30 12.78 18.79
C ARG A 545 26.82 13.07 17.36
N PRO A 546 25.81 13.93 17.19
CA PRO A 546 25.18 14.13 15.90
C PRO A 546 26.15 14.81 14.93
N GLU A 547 26.23 14.26 13.72
CA GLU A 547 27.06 14.77 12.64
C GLU A 547 26.22 15.14 11.42
N ILE A 548 26.60 16.25 10.77
CA ILE A 548 26.01 16.69 9.50
C ILE A 548 26.82 16.04 8.37
N HIS A 549 26.26 15.03 7.72
CA HIS A 549 26.92 14.38 6.58
C HIS A 549 26.37 14.89 5.26
N MET A 550 27.27 15.15 4.31
CA MET A 550 26.93 15.35 2.90
C MET A 550 26.79 13.98 2.23
N VAL A 551 25.59 13.65 1.75
CA VAL A 551 25.27 12.39 1.07
C VAL A 551 26.03 12.32 -0.25
N LYS A 552 26.92 11.33 -0.38
CA LYS A 552 27.71 11.08 -1.61
C LYS A 552 27.12 9.89 -2.37
N GLY A 553 26.90 10.07 -3.67
CA GLY A 553 26.45 9.00 -4.58
C GLY A 553 25.77 9.57 -5.82
N LYS A 554 25.87 8.86 -6.95
CA LYS A 554 25.10 9.20 -8.15
C LYS A 554 23.76 8.48 -8.13
N THR A 555 23.78 7.17 -7.89
CA THR A 555 22.59 6.31 -7.83
C THR A 555 21.95 6.30 -6.45
N LEU A 556 20.68 5.92 -6.37
CA LEU A 556 19.95 5.66 -5.14
C LEU A 556 20.65 4.58 -4.30
N GLN A 557 21.22 3.56 -4.95
CA GLN A 557 22.02 2.52 -4.30
C GLN A 557 23.27 3.11 -3.63
N ASP A 558 24.02 3.98 -4.31
CA ASP A 558 25.21 4.64 -3.73
C ASP A 558 24.82 5.45 -2.49
N LYS A 559 23.81 6.32 -2.63
CA LYS A 559 23.34 7.23 -1.57
C LYS A 559 22.84 6.46 -0.34
N LEU A 560 22.01 5.43 -0.54
CA LEU A 560 21.54 4.58 0.55
C LEU A 560 22.67 3.74 1.15
N SER A 561 23.65 3.27 0.36
CA SER A 561 24.83 2.58 0.88
C SER A 561 25.75 3.49 1.71
N PHE A 562 25.80 4.79 1.38
CA PHE A 562 26.54 5.79 2.12
C PHE A 562 25.86 6.05 3.47
N VAL A 563 24.55 6.30 3.46
CA VAL A 563 23.74 6.47 4.66
C VAL A 563 23.84 5.22 5.55
N ARG A 564 23.59 4.01 5.03
CA ARG A 564 23.68 2.75 5.81
C ARG A 564 25.06 2.46 6.41
N ARG A 565 26.13 3.13 5.96
CA ARG A 565 27.51 2.99 6.47
C ARG A 565 27.95 4.12 7.41
N MET A 566 27.10 5.11 7.69
CA MET A 566 27.39 6.12 8.70
C MET A 566 27.56 5.45 10.08
N ASP A 567 28.39 6.05 10.95
CA ASP A 567 28.39 5.64 12.35
C ASP A 567 27.19 6.30 13.04
N TRP A 568 26.32 5.45 13.59
CA TRP A 568 24.99 5.82 14.04
C TRP A 568 24.88 5.95 15.56
N GLY A 569 25.87 5.47 16.33
CA GLY A 569 25.92 5.61 17.79
C GLY A 569 24.83 4.92 18.64
N MET A 570 23.69 4.52 18.04
CA MET A 570 22.61 3.72 18.65
C MET A 570 21.94 4.30 19.93
N ASN A 571 22.06 5.60 20.19
CA ASN A 571 21.56 6.29 21.39
C ASN A 571 21.25 7.76 21.03
N THR A 572 20.18 8.36 21.56
CA THR A 572 19.63 9.63 21.06
C THR A 572 19.95 10.82 21.96
N ASP A 573 20.30 11.98 21.39
CA ASP A 573 20.40 13.24 22.12
C ASP A 573 19.80 14.37 21.26
N PHE A 574 18.59 14.77 21.63
CA PHE A 574 17.83 15.79 20.89
C PHE A 574 18.46 17.18 21.01
N GLN A 575 18.99 17.54 22.19
CA GLN A 575 19.63 18.83 22.42
C GLN A 575 20.94 18.96 21.63
N ALA A 576 21.74 17.88 21.55
CA ALA A 576 23.00 17.88 20.82
C ALA A 576 22.82 18.17 19.31
N VAL A 577 21.67 17.82 18.72
CA VAL A 577 21.36 18.13 17.31
C VAL A 577 21.26 19.64 17.09
N PHE A 578 20.51 20.33 17.94
CA PHE A 578 20.35 21.79 17.86
C PHE A 578 21.65 22.52 18.21
N ASP A 579 22.41 22.01 19.19
CA ASP A 579 23.76 22.50 19.47
C ASP A 579 24.69 22.35 18.25
N ARG A 580 24.59 21.25 17.50
CA ARG A 580 25.41 21.01 16.30
C ARG A 580 25.01 21.94 15.15
N ILE A 581 23.71 22.17 14.95
CA ILE A 581 23.18 23.15 13.99
C ILE A 581 23.70 24.55 14.34
N LEU A 582 23.55 24.96 15.60
CA LEU A 582 23.91 26.29 16.08
C LEU A 582 25.42 26.55 16.00
N ARG A 583 26.26 25.60 16.44
CA ARG A 583 27.73 25.68 16.26
C ARG A 583 28.09 25.85 14.79
N THR A 584 27.50 25.04 13.90
CA THR A 584 27.77 25.12 12.45
C THR A 584 27.37 26.48 11.86
N ALA A 585 26.31 27.09 12.36
CA ALA A 585 25.87 28.43 11.92
C ALA A 585 26.79 29.55 12.42
N VAL A 586 27.23 29.49 13.68
CA VAL A 586 28.17 30.44 14.29
C VAL A 586 29.56 30.33 13.65
N ASP A 587 30.10 29.11 13.53
CA ASP A 587 31.41 28.83 12.91
C ASP A 587 31.47 29.34 11.46
N ALA A 588 30.40 29.16 10.70
CA ALA A 588 30.29 29.60 9.31
C ALA A 588 29.80 31.05 9.14
N ARG A 589 29.50 31.77 10.25
CA ARG A 589 28.88 33.12 10.27
C ARG A 589 27.70 33.24 9.30
N LEU A 590 26.77 32.30 9.37
CA LEU A 590 25.61 32.29 8.47
C LEU A 590 24.74 33.54 8.67
N ALA A 591 24.39 34.20 7.57
CA ALA A 591 23.30 35.18 7.59
C ALA A 591 22.00 34.50 8.05
N GLN A 592 21.18 35.23 8.82
CA GLN A 592 19.89 34.76 9.33
C GLN A 592 19.00 34.15 8.22
N GLU A 593 18.99 34.73 7.02
CA GLU A 593 18.29 34.21 5.83
C GLU A 593 18.69 32.80 5.39
N LYS A 594 19.90 32.35 5.72
CA LYS A 594 20.48 31.03 5.35
C LYS A 594 20.47 30.04 6.51
N MET A 595 19.97 30.48 7.67
CA MET A 595 19.78 29.61 8.82
C MET A 595 18.67 28.60 8.56
N ILE A 596 18.76 27.43 9.20
CA ILE A 596 17.78 26.35 9.04
C ILE A 596 16.42 26.84 9.55
N ARG A 597 15.41 26.84 8.67
CA ARG A 597 14.04 27.25 9.01
C ARG A 597 13.20 26.09 9.53
N THR A 598 13.44 24.87 9.04
CA THR A 598 12.64 23.70 9.40
C THR A 598 13.52 22.46 9.58
N VAL A 599 13.33 21.77 10.70
CA VAL A 599 14.01 20.52 11.06
C VAL A 599 13.00 19.39 11.04
N PHE A 600 13.15 18.45 10.12
CA PHE A 600 12.34 17.23 10.04
C PHE A 600 12.95 16.14 10.92
N VAL A 601 12.24 15.72 11.97
CA VAL A 601 12.69 14.74 12.95
C VAL A 601 11.93 13.43 12.73
N PHE A 602 12.58 12.48 12.05
CA PHE A 602 12.02 11.15 11.77
C PHE A 602 12.41 10.19 12.90
N SER A 603 11.47 9.82 13.77
CA SER A 603 11.72 8.99 14.97
C SER A 603 10.44 8.26 15.42
N ASP A 604 10.54 7.37 16.41
CA ASP A 604 9.42 6.77 17.15
C ASP A 604 8.87 7.65 18.28
N MET A 605 9.51 8.80 18.53
CA MET A 605 9.21 9.76 19.59
C MET A 605 9.61 9.28 21.01
N GLU A 606 10.34 8.18 21.14
CA GLU A 606 10.88 7.69 22.42
C GLU A 606 12.23 8.34 22.77
N PHE A 607 12.30 9.68 22.75
CA PHE A 607 13.54 10.40 23.04
C PHE A 607 14.09 10.05 24.45
N ASP A 608 15.42 9.92 24.53
CA ASP A 608 16.18 9.87 25.79
C ASP A 608 16.06 11.20 26.56
N GLN A 609 16.26 11.18 27.88
CA GLN A 609 16.13 12.36 28.74
C GLN A 609 17.18 13.45 28.40
N ALA A 610 16.75 14.49 27.68
CA ALA A 610 17.67 15.48 27.09
C ALA A 610 17.82 16.80 27.89
N SER A 611 16.92 17.12 28.82
CA SER A 611 17.05 18.30 29.70
C SER A 611 17.51 17.96 31.12
N ALA A 612 18.41 18.79 31.66
CA ALA A 612 18.87 18.70 33.06
C ALA A 612 17.83 19.22 34.07
N ASN A 613 16.90 20.05 33.61
CA ASN A 613 15.84 20.67 34.40
C ASN A 613 14.56 19.83 34.33
N ARG A 614 14.09 19.28 35.47
CA ARG A 614 12.98 18.32 35.54
C ARG A 614 11.60 18.81 35.04
N TRP A 615 11.46 20.08 34.65
CA TRP A 615 10.18 20.72 34.33
C TRP A 615 10.16 21.53 33.03
N GLU A 616 11.33 21.91 32.50
CA GLU A 616 11.53 22.65 31.25
C GLU A 616 11.52 21.67 30.08
N THR A 617 10.78 21.99 29.01
CA THR A 617 10.71 21.18 27.79
C THR A 617 11.95 21.40 26.92
N ASP A 618 12.24 20.42 26.05
CA ASP A 618 13.35 20.52 25.13
C ASP A 618 13.23 21.70 24.16
N TYR A 619 12.01 22.07 23.78
CA TYR A 619 11.73 23.19 22.88
C TYR A 619 12.07 24.55 23.52
N GLU A 620 11.64 24.78 24.77
CA GLU A 620 11.96 26.00 25.53
C GLU A 620 13.48 26.19 25.67
N THR A 621 14.20 25.09 25.93
CA THR A 621 15.67 25.08 26.02
C THR A 621 16.32 25.45 24.67
N ILE A 622 15.78 24.97 23.54
CA ILE A 622 16.27 25.29 22.19
C ILE A 622 16.03 26.77 21.87
N CYS A 623 14.83 27.29 22.12
CA CYS A 623 14.51 28.72 21.91
C CYS A 623 15.49 29.62 22.68
N ARG A 624 15.76 29.30 23.95
CA ARG A 624 16.71 30.05 24.78
C ARG A 624 18.14 30.03 24.22
N LYS A 625 18.66 28.86 23.83
CA LYS A 625 19.99 28.72 23.20
C LYS A 625 20.14 29.54 21.91
N PHE A 626 19.10 29.56 21.08
CA PHE A 626 19.10 30.33 19.82
C PHE A 626 19.05 31.85 20.07
N LEU A 627 18.27 32.28 21.06
CA LEU A 627 18.24 33.68 21.51
C LEU A 627 19.61 34.12 22.05
N GLU A 628 20.22 33.35 22.96
CA GLU A 628 21.56 33.60 23.53
C GLU A 628 22.66 33.69 22.45
N ALA A 629 22.50 33.01 21.31
CA ALA A 629 23.44 33.01 20.20
C ALA A 629 23.15 34.04 19.09
N GLY A 630 22.17 34.93 19.26
CA GLY A 630 21.83 35.97 18.28
C GLY A 630 20.97 35.53 17.08
N TYR A 631 20.32 34.36 17.19
CA TYR A 631 19.39 33.81 16.19
C TYR A 631 17.96 33.67 16.75
N GLY A 632 17.58 34.50 17.75
CA GLY A 632 16.27 34.44 18.41
C GLY A 632 15.08 34.62 17.47
N ASP A 633 15.22 35.44 16.42
CA ASP A 633 14.17 35.66 15.40
C ASP A 633 14.08 34.53 14.36
N VAL A 634 15.02 33.57 14.38
CA VAL A 634 15.12 32.47 13.40
C VAL A 634 15.33 31.13 14.12
N VAL A 635 14.53 30.88 15.15
CA VAL A 635 14.42 29.54 15.77
C VAL A 635 13.80 28.57 14.74
N PRO A 636 14.43 27.42 14.45
CA PRO A 636 13.90 26.46 13.48
C PRO A 636 12.57 25.87 13.95
N GLN A 637 11.59 25.81 13.04
CA GLN A 637 10.39 25.03 13.22
C GLN A 637 10.75 23.54 13.32
N ILE A 638 10.16 22.82 14.26
CA ILE A 638 10.40 21.38 14.44
C ILE A 638 9.21 20.59 13.87
N VAL A 639 9.45 19.73 12.90
CA VAL A 639 8.46 18.77 12.40
C VAL A 639 8.73 17.41 13.02
N PHE A 640 8.01 17.09 14.08
CA PHE A 640 8.01 15.74 14.66
C PHE A 640 7.26 14.79 13.74
N TRP A 641 7.97 13.81 13.18
CA TRP A 641 7.41 12.84 12.26
C TRP A 641 7.46 11.45 12.88
N ASN A 642 6.34 10.99 13.43
CA ASN A 642 6.27 9.69 14.10
C ASN A 642 6.21 8.53 13.10
N LEU A 643 7.09 7.55 13.29
CA LEU A 643 7.26 6.36 12.47
C LEU A 643 6.96 5.03 13.20
N ARG A 644 6.59 5.05 14.49
CA ARG A 644 6.22 3.84 15.26
C ARG A 644 5.12 4.15 16.28
N ASP A 645 4.31 3.15 16.60
CA ASP A 645 3.25 3.27 17.60
C ASP A 645 3.86 3.60 18.97
N SER A 646 3.55 4.79 19.50
CA SER A 646 4.02 5.28 20.79
C SER A 646 2.92 6.07 21.49
N GLY A 647 2.78 5.86 22.80
CA GLY A 647 1.71 6.44 23.62
C GLY A 647 1.97 7.89 24.09
N SER A 648 2.94 8.58 23.49
CA SER A 648 3.45 9.86 23.95
C SER A 648 3.49 10.91 22.84
N THR A 649 3.12 12.15 23.17
CA THR A 649 3.18 13.31 22.28
C THR A 649 4.23 14.30 22.78
N PRO A 650 5.24 14.68 21.97
CA PRO A 650 6.35 15.51 22.45
C PRO A 650 5.93 16.94 22.82
N VAL A 651 4.83 17.44 22.27
CA VAL A 651 4.29 18.79 22.52
C VAL A 651 2.77 18.78 22.70
N THR A 652 2.22 19.92 23.13
CA THR A 652 0.78 20.19 23.20
C THR A 652 0.22 20.59 21.84
N SER A 653 -1.10 20.51 21.67
CA SER A 653 -1.77 20.73 20.36
C SER A 653 -1.65 22.15 19.80
N THR A 654 -1.39 23.14 20.65
CA THR A 654 -1.33 24.57 20.29
C THR A 654 0.09 25.15 20.22
N GLN A 655 1.13 24.34 20.48
CA GLN A 655 2.52 24.82 20.57
C GLN A 655 2.98 25.52 19.26
N PRO A 656 3.28 26.83 19.27
CA PRO A 656 3.83 27.51 18.11
C PRO A 656 5.25 26.99 17.81
N GLY A 657 5.63 27.04 16.54
CA GLY A 657 6.94 26.59 16.06
C GLY A 657 7.11 25.08 15.93
N VAL A 658 6.05 24.28 16.13
CA VAL A 658 6.10 22.83 16.08
C VAL A 658 4.97 22.25 15.24
N ALA A 659 5.29 21.27 14.39
CA ALA A 659 4.35 20.49 13.61
C ALA A 659 4.42 19.01 14.02
N MET A 660 3.27 18.33 13.99
CA MET A 660 3.15 16.91 14.31
C MET A 660 2.55 16.15 13.12
N VAL A 661 3.28 15.17 12.60
CA VAL A 661 2.92 14.35 11.44
C VAL A 661 3.25 12.88 11.73
N SER A 662 2.56 11.92 11.11
CA SER A 662 2.93 10.52 11.28
C SER A 662 2.60 9.59 10.11
N GLY A 663 3.21 8.39 10.15
CA GLY A 663 3.07 7.35 9.13
C GLY A 663 4.04 7.53 7.96
N PHE A 664 3.99 6.64 6.96
CA PHE A 664 5.06 6.50 5.97
C PHE A 664 4.85 7.31 4.68
N SER A 665 3.98 8.33 4.73
CA SER A 665 3.43 8.97 3.54
C SER A 665 4.19 10.22 3.11
N LYS A 666 4.75 10.18 1.90
CA LYS A 666 5.33 11.35 1.22
C LYS A 666 4.35 12.50 0.96
N ASN A 667 3.05 12.29 1.21
CA ASN A 667 2.02 13.31 0.94
C ASN A 667 2.13 14.50 1.89
N PHE A 668 2.51 14.29 3.14
CA PHE A 668 2.66 15.38 4.10
C PHE A 668 3.84 16.29 3.77
N VAL A 669 4.86 15.82 3.04
CA VAL A 669 5.94 16.69 2.52
C VAL A 669 5.37 17.84 1.69
N LYS A 670 4.25 17.63 0.98
CA LYS A 670 3.59 18.69 0.20
C LYS A 670 3.05 19.82 1.08
N LEU A 671 2.58 19.52 2.29
CA LEU A 671 2.09 20.54 3.22
C LEU A 671 3.19 21.54 3.59
N PHE A 672 4.45 21.09 3.63
CA PHE A 672 5.63 21.91 3.88
C PHE A 672 6.29 22.48 2.61
N LEU A 673 5.81 22.10 1.42
CA LEU A 673 6.17 22.74 0.14
C LEU A 673 5.21 23.88 -0.22
N GLU A 674 3.98 23.83 0.30
CA GLU A 674 2.88 24.75 -0.03
C GLU A 674 2.67 25.82 1.06
N ASN A 675 3.23 25.64 2.27
CA ASN A 675 3.15 26.61 3.38
C ASN A 675 4.56 27.00 3.88
N ASP A 676 5.06 28.16 3.45
CA ASP A 676 6.21 28.83 4.07
C ASP A 676 5.74 29.56 5.35
N GLY A 677 5.64 28.85 6.48
CA GLY A 677 5.22 29.49 7.73
C GLY A 677 5.19 28.61 8.97
N VAL A 678 5.18 29.26 10.14
CA VAL A 678 5.00 28.59 11.43
C VAL A 678 3.55 28.15 11.58
N VAL A 679 3.32 26.85 11.40
CA VAL A 679 2.02 26.20 11.61
C VAL A 679 2.08 25.40 12.90
N ASN A 680 1.08 25.57 13.78
CA ASN A 680 0.93 24.75 14.99
C ASN A 680 0.38 23.35 14.67
N PRO A 681 0.43 22.36 15.58
CA PRO A 681 0.02 20.98 15.28
C PRO A 681 -1.44 20.85 14.79
N GLU A 682 -2.38 21.62 15.34
CA GLU A 682 -3.78 21.60 14.92
C GLU A 682 -4.00 22.15 13.51
N ALA A 683 -3.33 23.25 13.13
CA ALA A 683 -3.45 23.80 11.79
C ALA A 683 -2.79 22.91 10.73
N VAL A 684 -1.73 22.15 11.06
CA VAL A 684 -1.18 21.11 10.16
C VAL A 684 -2.19 19.97 9.96
N MET A 685 -2.84 19.51 11.03
CA MET A 685 -3.91 18.51 10.93
C MET A 685 -5.08 19.03 10.08
N ALA A 686 -5.53 20.26 10.32
CA ALA A 686 -6.62 20.89 9.58
C ALA A 686 -6.31 21.00 8.08
N ALA A 687 -5.11 21.47 7.73
CA ALA A 687 -4.64 21.52 6.34
C ALA A 687 -4.60 20.12 5.69
N ALA A 688 -4.18 19.09 6.42
CA ALA A 688 -4.14 17.70 5.94
C ALA A 688 -5.54 17.10 5.63
N ILE A 689 -6.62 17.70 6.14
CA ILE A 689 -8.02 17.29 5.91
C ILE A 689 -8.90 18.37 5.25
N ALA A 690 -8.29 19.43 4.73
CA ALA A 690 -9.00 20.55 4.09
C ALA A 690 -9.39 20.30 2.61
N GLY A 691 -8.78 19.29 1.98
CA GLY A 691 -8.94 19.00 0.54
C GLY A 691 -10.40 18.79 0.08
N PRO A 692 -10.73 19.08 -1.18
CA PRO A 692 -12.11 19.06 -1.69
C PRO A 692 -12.79 17.69 -1.58
N GLU A 693 -12.02 16.59 -1.58
CA GLU A 693 -12.51 15.23 -1.31
C GLU A 693 -13.04 15.06 0.12
N TYR A 694 -12.48 15.77 1.11
CA TYR A 694 -12.92 15.70 2.51
C TYR A 694 -14.25 16.43 2.75
N GLN A 695 -14.60 17.41 1.91
CA GLN A 695 -15.86 18.15 2.03
C GLN A 695 -17.08 17.35 1.55
N LYS A 696 -16.86 16.17 0.96
CA LYS A 696 -17.91 15.21 0.57
C LYS A 696 -18.31 14.26 1.70
N LEU A 697 -17.58 14.28 2.82
CA LEU A 697 -17.85 13.44 3.98
C LEU A 697 -18.89 14.12 4.88
N ALA A 698 -19.90 13.38 5.31
CA ALA A 698 -20.97 13.85 6.19
C ALA A 698 -21.30 12.82 7.28
N VAL A 699 -21.85 13.26 8.41
CA VAL A 699 -22.28 12.37 9.51
C VAL A 699 -23.79 12.20 9.45
N PHE A 700 -24.30 10.98 9.67
CA PHE A 700 -25.69 10.58 9.39
C PHE A 700 -26.41 9.84 10.54
N ASP A 701 -25.70 9.59 11.66
CA ASP A 701 -26.22 8.92 12.86
C ASP A 701 -26.26 9.88 14.05
#